data_AF-A0A7X6WVD7-F1
#
_entry.id   AF-A0A7X6WVD7-F1
#
_cell.length_a   1.000
_cell.length_b   1.000
_cell.length_c   1.000
_cell.angle_alpha   90.00
_cell.angle_beta   90.00
_cell.angle_gamma   90.00
#
_symmetry.space_group_name_H-M   'P 1'
#
loop_
_entity.id
_entity.type
_entity.pdbx_description
1 polymer ?
#
loop_
_entity_poly.entity_id
_entity_poly.type
_entity_poly.pdbx_seq_one_letter_code
_entity_poly.pdbx_strand_id
1 'polypeptide(L)'
;MELLNKKGIENFLNKRGFMMMIIVLSLISVSAFVYYYKNGLGLAYNDSMAHLDIARQVFDNLNPGFYQLGSVWLPLNHVLTLPLVWNDWAWHSGFAGSLFSMISYVVSAWAVFRIVKIITKNRWAALLAMLVFALNLNMLYLQATPLSESLYLALFLLSGLYLLLWTRSNEDKYLILLGLLGFAQVLTRYDGWFVVGVEALLIMYFNYFVIKLKFRESLGRLVLFAFPVFFGVFLWIIWNLLIFGDPLYFIFGPYSAHAQQAYINDNSGLLTKGSFGYSVLAFWYVAKANVGILFMPILFLGSGLLFFSKKISLSFKEKIIILVFLLSPIFFNILSLYLEFSIVNMPELNWNPSGEVANQWFNVRYGILALPIVAILAGVFSSFQKSLSVLVLVFIFIQIFIFLQKDGVINIIDGTRGASSFANGDVAQKLSKIAGKDEKILLSMSFFNPVAFKSGFPLRQFVHEGSGEIWNNSLVSPEENVKFVVVSKSDTGDLIYKALLKNNGTFLNYFTLAYRGKHANIYRLKTEGEFFATSREGDIFLGKEIFSPRGVNSYDLAYREKEEIEKILSDLSRAGVDTVRFWMFGDGLADGFQPSAGIMNEERFKRADFIIASAEKYNMRVIPTLVNNWDEYGGKKQYLKWTGKPENKERLFYTDKEINNLFKNYINTVVTRKNSITGRPYSEEPAILAWDIANEPRAVNGNNQEFILWAKDISKYLKSRDNNHLIMIGVEKNDPTGGVCAIESVDICSLHLYLSHDGKELYDDLGEIKDFTDSQLDIAKKIGKPIIVGEVGVSKSENIFKQDSLDLIIYATDLFRGSNYNGYLIWNWGLFADDSFGFSVDGYGENGSYNIDDLKLIMK
;
A
#
# COMPACT_ATOMS: atom_id res chain seq x y z
N MET A 1 57.53 -30.29 -46.15
CA MET A 1 57.31 -29.19 -45.18
C MET A 1 55.85 -28.76 -45.03
N GLU A 2 54.91 -29.10 -45.93
CA GLU A 2 53.50 -28.67 -45.83
C GLU A 2 52.60 -29.44 -44.83
N LEU A 3 53.00 -30.65 -44.40
CA LEU A 3 52.20 -31.46 -43.46
C LEU A 3 52.36 -31.08 -41.97
N LEU A 4 53.38 -30.28 -41.63
CA LEU A 4 53.67 -29.87 -40.25
C LEU A 4 52.91 -28.61 -39.79
N ASN A 5 52.34 -27.82 -40.72
CA ASN A 5 51.67 -26.55 -40.38
C ASN A 5 50.14 -26.70 -40.14
N LYS A 6 49.47 -27.68 -40.76
CA LYS A 6 48.03 -27.94 -40.57
C LYS A 6 47.67 -28.40 -39.15
N LYS A 7 48.48 -29.27 -38.55
CA LYS A 7 48.28 -29.75 -37.17
C LYS A 7 48.49 -28.64 -36.13
N GLY A 8 49.45 -27.73 -36.34
CA GLY A 8 49.70 -26.58 -35.49
C GLY A 8 48.55 -25.58 -35.49
N ILE A 9 48.02 -25.25 -36.68
CA ILE A 9 46.86 -24.37 -36.86
C ILE A 9 45.57 -25.03 -36.33
N GLU A 10 45.34 -26.32 -36.56
CA GLU A 10 44.20 -27.03 -35.98
C GLU A 10 44.28 -27.14 -34.45
N ASN A 11 45.46 -27.36 -33.87
CA ASN A 11 45.64 -27.34 -32.41
C ASN A 11 45.47 -25.93 -31.82
N PHE A 12 45.96 -24.89 -32.52
CA PHE A 12 45.80 -23.49 -32.15
C PHE A 12 44.32 -23.06 -32.17
N LEU A 13 43.61 -23.40 -33.25
CA LEU A 13 42.16 -23.18 -33.40
C LEU A 13 41.33 -24.03 -32.44
N ASN A 14 41.76 -25.26 -32.08
CA ASN A 14 41.06 -26.09 -31.11
C ASN A 14 41.21 -25.59 -29.66
N LYS A 15 42.38 -25.06 -29.27
CA LYS A 15 42.58 -24.47 -27.93
C LYS A 15 41.95 -23.07 -27.81
N ARG A 16 42.09 -22.20 -28.82
CA ARG A 16 41.52 -20.83 -28.78
C ARG A 16 40.05 -20.75 -29.22
N GLY A 17 39.54 -21.72 -29.97
CA GLY A 17 38.16 -21.72 -30.47
C GLY A 17 37.11 -21.77 -29.36
N PHE A 18 37.39 -22.45 -28.25
CA PHE A 18 36.54 -22.40 -27.05
C PHE A 18 36.50 -20.98 -26.46
N MET A 19 37.66 -20.35 -26.28
CA MET A 19 37.75 -18.99 -25.74
C MET A 19 37.07 -17.96 -26.65
N MET A 20 37.28 -18.05 -27.98
CA MET A 20 36.57 -17.21 -28.95
C MET A 20 35.06 -17.38 -28.89
N MET A 21 34.57 -18.61 -28.76
CA MET A 21 33.13 -18.89 -28.64
C MET A 21 32.53 -18.25 -27.39
N ILE A 22 33.20 -18.37 -26.23
CA ILE A 22 32.77 -17.71 -25.00
C ILE A 22 32.76 -16.19 -25.17
N ILE A 23 33.82 -15.59 -25.73
CA ILE A 23 33.87 -14.14 -25.99
C ILE A 23 32.70 -13.68 -26.87
N VAL A 24 32.43 -14.37 -27.98
CA VAL A 24 31.32 -14.02 -28.88
C VAL A 24 29.97 -14.14 -28.18
N LEU A 25 29.73 -15.23 -27.44
CA LEU A 25 28.48 -15.41 -26.70
C LEU A 25 28.31 -14.34 -25.60
N SER A 26 29.39 -13.99 -24.89
CA SER A 26 29.38 -12.91 -23.91
C SER A 26 29.09 -11.56 -24.56
N LEU A 27 29.67 -11.25 -25.73
CA LEU A 27 29.37 -10.02 -26.46
C LEU A 27 27.91 -9.95 -26.90
N ILE A 28 27.34 -11.04 -27.39
CA ILE A 28 25.91 -11.13 -27.74
C ILE A 28 25.04 -10.89 -26.50
N SER A 29 25.34 -11.58 -25.40
CA SER A 29 24.63 -11.48 -24.12
C SER A 29 24.65 -10.05 -23.55
N VAL A 30 25.83 -9.43 -23.51
CA VAL A 30 26.00 -8.03 -23.05
C VAL A 30 25.28 -7.06 -23.96
N SER A 31 25.37 -7.25 -25.29
CA SER A 31 24.68 -6.39 -26.26
C SER A 31 23.15 -6.46 -26.09
N ALA A 32 22.61 -7.66 -25.89
CA ALA A 32 21.20 -7.86 -25.60
C ALA A 32 20.78 -7.20 -24.27
N PHE A 33 21.57 -7.38 -23.20
CA PHE A 33 21.31 -6.71 -21.92
C PHE A 33 21.28 -5.19 -22.07
N VAL A 34 22.30 -4.60 -22.69
CA VAL A 34 22.37 -3.14 -22.91
C VAL A 34 21.18 -2.65 -23.74
N TYR A 35 20.78 -3.40 -24.77
CA TYR A 35 19.61 -3.07 -25.57
C TYR A 35 18.33 -3.05 -24.74
N TYR A 36 18.03 -4.11 -23.99
CA TYR A 36 16.79 -4.18 -23.19
C TYR A 36 16.81 -3.21 -22.00
N TYR A 37 17.96 -2.97 -21.38
CA TYR A 37 18.14 -1.96 -20.35
C TYR A 37 17.81 -0.55 -20.85
N LYS A 38 18.40 -0.14 -21.99
CA LYS A 38 18.17 1.19 -22.58
C LYS A 38 16.72 1.42 -23.01
N ASN A 39 15.99 0.36 -23.34
CA ASN A 39 14.58 0.44 -23.73
C ASN A 39 13.62 0.23 -22.54
N GLY A 40 14.12 0.11 -21.30
CA GLY A 40 13.29 -0.07 -20.10
C GLY A 40 12.59 -1.43 -20.00
N LEU A 41 13.07 -2.44 -20.74
CA LEU A 41 12.45 -3.77 -20.84
C LEU A 41 13.01 -4.80 -19.86
N GLY A 42 14.20 -4.57 -19.28
CA GLY A 42 14.83 -5.53 -18.36
C GLY A 42 14.02 -5.83 -17.08
N LEU A 43 13.11 -4.93 -16.71
CA LEU A 43 12.24 -5.02 -15.53
C LEU A 43 10.76 -4.94 -15.89
N ALA A 44 10.38 -5.40 -17.08
CA ALA A 44 8.98 -5.40 -17.51
C ALA A 44 8.12 -6.35 -16.64
N TYR A 45 8.67 -7.52 -16.31
CA TYR A 45 8.03 -8.50 -15.44
C TYR A 45 8.01 -8.05 -13.97
N ASN A 46 6.88 -8.27 -13.30
CA ASN A 46 6.77 -8.08 -11.84
C ASN A 46 7.73 -8.98 -11.07
N ASP A 47 7.78 -10.26 -11.45
CA ASP A 47 8.67 -11.25 -10.82
C ASP A 47 10.15 -10.84 -10.88
N SER A 48 10.56 -10.13 -11.94
CA SER A 48 11.93 -9.60 -12.04
C SER A 48 12.25 -8.59 -10.93
N MET A 49 11.31 -7.69 -10.61
CA MET A 49 11.46 -6.72 -9.53
C MET A 49 11.40 -7.41 -8.16
N ALA A 50 10.47 -8.35 -7.99
CA ALA A 50 10.31 -9.11 -6.76
C ALA A 50 11.54 -9.94 -6.41
N HIS A 51 12.18 -10.62 -7.37
CA HIS A 51 13.42 -11.35 -7.13
C HIS A 51 14.55 -10.46 -6.60
N LEU A 52 14.65 -9.24 -7.12
CA LEU A 52 15.66 -8.28 -6.66
C LEU A 52 15.33 -7.75 -5.26
N ASP A 53 14.08 -7.42 -5.00
CA ASP A 53 13.64 -6.93 -3.69
C ASP A 53 13.79 -7.98 -2.61
N ILE A 54 13.46 -9.26 -2.87
CA ILE A 54 13.67 -10.35 -1.92
C ILE A 54 15.14 -10.47 -1.54
N ALA A 55 16.05 -10.39 -2.52
CA ALA A 55 17.48 -10.40 -2.23
C ALA A 55 17.88 -9.16 -1.39
N ARG A 56 17.37 -7.97 -1.73
CA ARG A 56 17.70 -6.73 -1.03
C ARG A 56 17.15 -6.66 0.39
N GLN A 57 15.98 -7.23 0.64
CA GLN A 57 15.34 -7.27 1.96
C GLN A 57 16.19 -7.98 3.01
N VAL A 58 17.15 -8.83 2.61
CA VAL A 58 18.08 -9.46 3.56
C VAL A 58 18.83 -8.42 4.41
N PHE A 59 19.08 -7.20 3.89
CA PHE A 59 19.73 -6.12 4.63
C PHE A 59 18.99 -4.78 4.63
N ASP A 60 18.11 -4.52 3.66
CA ASP A 60 17.27 -3.31 3.58
C ASP A 60 15.82 -3.68 3.89
N ASN A 61 15.51 -3.82 5.16
CA ASN A 61 14.17 -4.15 5.66
C ASN A 61 14.05 -3.61 7.10
N LEU A 62 12.83 -3.44 7.60
CA LEU A 62 12.60 -3.15 9.01
C LEU A 62 13.14 -4.25 9.93
N ASN A 63 13.09 -5.50 9.46
CA ASN A 63 13.60 -6.66 10.17
C ASN A 63 14.54 -7.45 9.22
N PRO A 64 15.81 -7.03 9.08
CA PRO A 64 16.74 -7.64 8.13
C PRO A 64 17.21 -9.03 8.59
N GLY A 65 17.46 -9.91 7.63
CA GLY A 65 18.01 -11.24 7.88
C GLY A 65 17.76 -12.21 6.74
N PHE A 66 18.44 -13.35 6.75
CA PHE A 66 18.31 -14.35 5.68
C PHE A 66 16.89 -14.90 5.54
N TYR A 67 16.07 -14.89 6.60
CA TYR A 67 14.68 -15.35 6.53
C TYR A 67 13.81 -14.51 5.58
N GLN A 68 14.27 -13.31 5.17
CA GLN A 68 13.64 -12.49 4.13
C GLN A 68 13.74 -13.10 2.72
N LEU A 69 14.53 -14.17 2.53
CA LEU A 69 14.53 -14.95 1.27
C LEU A 69 13.18 -15.62 0.98
N GLY A 70 12.26 -15.62 1.94
CA GLY A 70 10.89 -16.04 1.78
C GLY A 70 10.69 -17.56 1.86
N SER A 71 9.47 -17.98 1.51
CA SER A 71 9.04 -19.37 1.63
C SER A 71 8.65 -20.03 0.31
N VAL A 72 8.36 -19.28 -0.77
CA VAL A 72 7.76 -19.87 -1.98
C VAL A 72 8.80 -20.15 -3.06
N TRP A 73 9.67 -19.19 -3.35
CA TRP A 73 10.72 -19.33 -4.35
C TRP A 73 12.00 -19.89 -3.75
N LEU A 74 12.61 -20.82 -4.47
CA LEU A 74 13.83 -21.47 -4.03
C LEU A 74 15.02 -20.49 -4.03
N PRO A 75 15.97 -20.63 -3.08
CA PRO A 75 16.80 -19.51 -2.65
C PRO A 75 17.99 -19.21 -3.56
N LEU A 76 18.43 -20.13 -4.44
CA LEU A 76 19.73 -19.98 -5.12
C LEU A 76 19.81 -18.71 -5.97
N ASN A 77 18.75 -18.36 -6.68
CA ASN A 77 18.72 -17.16 -7.53
C ASN A 77 18.90 -15.88 -6.70
N HIS A 78 18.22 -15.81 -5.54
CA HIS A 78 18.33 -14.69 -4.61
C HIS A 78 19.72 -14.61 -3.97
N VAL A 79 20.25 -15.75 -3.51
CA VAL A 79 21.57 -15.82 -2.86
C VAL A 79 22.68 -15.38 -3.81
N LEU A 80 22.62 -15.78 -5.09
CA LEU A 80 23.58 -15.32 -6.10
C LEU A 80 23.49 -13.80 -6.30
N THR A 81 22.30 -13.22 -6.22
CA THR A 81 22.05 -11.78 -6.45
C THR A 81 22.52 -10.89 -5.27
N LEU A 82 22.60 -11.43 -4.05
CA LEU A 82 22.97 -10.69 -2.82
C LEU A 82 24.23 -9.81 -2.92
N PRO A 83 25.37 -10.26 -3.49
CA PRO A 83 26.60 -9.48 -3.52
C PRO A 83 26.53 -8.21 -4.38
N LEU A 84 25.47 -8.04 -5.19
CA LEU A 84 25.33 -6.92 -6.12
C LEU A 84 24.17 -6.00 -5.79
N VAL A 85 23.11 -6.50 -5.14
CA VAL A 85 21.86 -5.74 -4.94
C VAL A 85 21.95 -4.62 -3.89
N TRP A 86 23.05 -4.58 -3.11
CA TRP A 86 23.38 -3.45 -2.23
C TRP A 86 23.64 -2.15 -2.98
N ASN A 87 24.03 -2.24 -4.26
CA ASN A 87 24.22 -1.08 -5.12
C ASN A 87 22.90 -0.66 -5.79
N ASP A 88 22.47 0.59 -5.57
CA ASP A 88 21.18 1.07 -6.07
C ASP A 88 21.04 1.07 -7.60
N TRP A 89 22.14 1.28 -8.33
CA TRP A 89 22.11 1.16 -9.78
C TRP A 89 21.92 -0.30 -10.20
N ALA A 90 22.66 -1.23 -9.61
CA ALA A 90 22.55 -2.66 -9.93
C ALA A 90 21.16 -3.23 -9.55
N TRP A 91 20.57 -2.73 -8.45
CA TRP A 91 19.20 -3.03 -8.04
C TRP A 91 18.19 -2.49 -9.05
N HIS A 92 18.10 -1.17 -9.25
CA HIS A 92 17.05 -0.55 -10.07
C HIS A 92 17.22 -0.75 -11.58
N SER A 93 18.41 -1.12 -12.06
CA SER A 93 18.62 -1.50 -13.46
C SER A 93 18.26 -2.95 -13.77
N GLY A 94 18.13 -3.79 -12.74
CA GLY A 94 18.04 -5.24 -12.86
C GLY A 94 19.35 -5.97 -13.12
N PHE A 95 20.47 -5.25 -13.24
CA PHE A 95 21.79 -5.84 -13.50
C PHE A 95 22.20 -6.89 -12.47
N ALA A 96 21.89 -6.67 -11.18
CA ALA A 96 22.28 -7.57 -10.09
C ALA A 96 21.81 -9.01 -10.32
N GLY A 97 20.57 -9.20 -10.78
CA GLY A 97 20.02 -10.52 -11.13
C GLY A 97 20.39 -10.95 -12.55
N SER A 98 20.30 -10.04 -13.52
CA SER A 98 20.56 -10.36 -14.93
C SER A 98 21.99 -10.83 -15.20
N LEU A 99 23.00 -10.43 -14.41
CA LEU A 99 24.38 -10.91 -14.59
C LEU A 99 24.47 -12.44 -14.52
N PHE A 100 23.77 -13.07 -13.57
CA PHE A 100 23.78 -14.53 -13.42
C PHE A 100 23.00 -15.20 -14.55
N SER A 101 21.90 -14.58 -15.01
CA SER A 101 21.17 -15.01 -16.21
C SER A 101 22.06 -14.96 -17.47
N MET A 102 22.85 -13.90 -17.63
CA MET A 102 23.81 -13.70 -18.74
C MET A 102 24.90 -14.78 -18.74
N ILE A 103 25.51 -15.04 -17.58
CA ILE A 103 26.49 -16.14 -17.43
C ILE A 103 25.85 -17.48 -17.78
N SER A 104 24.64 -17.71 -17.29
CA SER A 104 23.89 -18.95 -17.51
C SER A 104 23.53 -19.15 -18.98
N TYR A 105 23.20 -18.08 -19.71
CA TYR A 105 23.01 -18.13 -21.16
C TYR A 105 24.26 -18.58 -21.90
N VAL A 106 25.44 -18.02 -21.57
CA VAL A 106 26.72 -18.40 -22.20
C VAL A 106 27.05 -19.87 -21.92
N VAL A 107 26.86 -20.30 -20.68
CA VAL A 107 27.06 -21.70 -20.24
C VAL A 107 26.10 -22.64 -20.97
N SER A 108 24.82 -22.27 -21.11
CA SER A 108 23.80 -23.05 -21.80
C SER A 108 24.15 -23.26 -23.28
N ALA A 109 24.48 -22.18 -24.00
CA ALA A 109 24.88 -22.25 -25.40
C ALA A 109 26.13 -23.13 -25.59
N TRP A 110 27.12 -22.98 -24.70
CA TRP A 110 28.31 -23.85 -24.70
C TRP A 110 27.96 -25.32 -24.44
N ALA A 111 27.09 -25.60 -23.48
CA ALA A 111 26.68 -26.97 -23.16
C ALA A 111 25.95 -27.62 -24.34
N VAL A 112 25.05 -26.90 -25.03
CA VAL A 112 24.41 -27.36 -26.28
C VAL A 112 25.46 -27.72 -27.34
N PHE A 113 26.44 -26.84 -27.58
CA PHE A 113 27.55 -27.12 -28.50
C PHE A 113 28.28 -28.42 -28.12
N ARG A 114 28.62 -28.59 -26.84
CA ARG A 114 29.36 -29.76 -26.35
C ARG A 114 28.56 -31.04 -26.47
N ILE A 115 27.29 -31.04 -26.10
CA ILE A 115 26.39 -32.19 -26.21
C ILE A 115 26.30 -32.62 -27.67
N VAL A 116 25.98 -31.71 -28.59
CA VAL A 116 25.85 -32.06 -30.02
C VAL A 116 27.17 -32.51 -30.63
N LYS A 117 28.30 -31.92 -30.23
CA LYS A 117 29.63 -32.37 -30.66
C LYS A 117 29.92 -33.81 -30.21
N ILE A 118 29.51 -34.18 -29.00
CA ILE A 118 29.65 -35.56 -28.48
C ILE A 118 28.72 -36.51 -29.25
N ILE A 119 27.46 -36.12 -29.49
CA ILE A 119 26.45 -36.96 -30.16
C ILE A 119 26.84 -37.24 -31.63
N THR A 120 27.16 -36.17 -32.38
CA THR A 120 27.28 -36.21 -33.85
C THR A 120 28.72 -36.32 -34.35
N LYS A 121 29.72 -36.04 -33.48
CA LYS A 121 31.14 -35.85 -33.85
C LYS A 121 31.36 -34.76 -34.93
N ASN A 122 30.36 -33.90 -35.18
CA ASN A 122 30.41 -32.88 -36.22
C ASN A 122 30.42 -31.48 -35.59
N ARG A 123 31.55 -30.76 -35.77
CA ARG A 123 31.74 -29.40 -35.23
C ARG A 123 30.77 -28.36 -35.79
N TRP A 124 30.37 -28.50 -37.05
CA TRP A 124 29.46 -27.56 -37.71
C TRP A 124 28.02 -27.77 -37.27
N ALA A 125 27.60 -29.02 -37.13
CA ALA A 125 26.31 -29.36 -36.53
C ALA A 125 26.19 -28.84 -35.09
N ALA A 126 27.26 -28.97 -34.31
CA ALA A 126 27.34 -28.42 -32.95
C ALA A 126 27.26 -26.89 -32.92
N LEU A 127 27.94 -26.22 -33.86
CA LEU A 127 27.86 -24.76 -33.99
C LEU A 127 26.44 -24.31 -34.36
N LEU A 128 25.78 -24.98 -35.30
CA LEU A 128 24.41 -24.65 -35.69
C LEU A 128 23.43 -24.85 -34.54
N ALA A 129 23.53 -25.95 -33.78
CA ALA A 129 22.72 -26.16 -32.59
C ALA A 129 22.90 -25.04 -31.55
N MET A 130 24.16 -24.64 -31.31
CA MET A 130 24.46 -23.51 -30.44
C MET A 130 23.82 -22.22 -30.96
N LEU A 131 23.87 -21.94 -32.26
CA LEU A 131 23.26 -20.75 -32.85
C LEU A 131 21.73 -20.77 -32.77
N VAL A 132 21.08 -21.92 -32.92
CA VAL A 132 19.61 -22.06 -32.71
C VAL A 132 19.23 -21.64 -31.29
N PHE A 133 20.04 -22.01 -30.29
CA PHE A 133 19.82 -21.59 -28.91
C PHE A 133 20.19 -20.11 -28.70
N ALA A 134 21.39 -19.72 -29.10
CA ALA A 134 22.00 -18.42 -28.79
C ALA A 134 21.29 -17.24 -29.50
N LEU A 135 20.79 -17.45 -30.72
CA LEU A 135 20.12 -16.39 -31.50
C LEU A 135 18.60 -16.40 -31.36
N ASN A 136 18.04 -17.23 -30.47
CA ASN A 136 16.63 -17.19 -30.15
C ASN A 136 16.30 -15.88 -29.40
N LEU A 137 15.45 -15.02 -29.96
CA LEU A 137 15.17 -13.69 -29.41
C LEU A 137 14.45 -13.74 -28.06
N ASN A 138 13.63 -14.77 -27.80
CA ASN A 138 13.00 -14.98 -26.49
C ASN A 138 14.04 -15.32 -25.42
N MET A 139 15.04 -16.16 -25.74
CA MET A 139 16.15 -16.48 -24.85
C MET A 139 17.07 -15.26 -24.61
N LEU A 140 17.37 -14.47 -25.65
CA LEU A 140 18.17 -13.24 -25.54
C LEU A 140 17.51 -12.18 -24.65
N TYR A 141 16.19 -12.13 -24.65
CA TYR A 141 15.43 -11.29 -23.73
C TYR A 141 15.42 -11.85 -22.31
N LEU A 142 15.07 -13.13 -22.12
CA LEU A 142 15.03 -13.74 -20.77
C LEU A 142 16.39 -13.74 -20.06
N GLN A 143 17.51 -13.85 -20.79
CA GLN A 143 18.83 -13.73 -20.17
C GLN A 143 19.17 -12.31 -19.73
N ALA A 144 18.48 -11.31 -20.27
CA ALA A 144 18.64 -9.91 -19.87
C ALA A 144 17.77 -9.52 -18.67
N THR A 145 16.94 -10.44 -18.15
CA THR A 145 16.07 -10.20 -17.00
C THR A 145 16.52 -10.98 -15.74
N PRO A 146 16.18 -10.48 -14.54
CA PRO A 146 16.41 -11.14 -13.23
C PRO A 146 15.59 -12.43 -12.97
N LEU A 147 15.20 -13.17 -14.00
CA LEU A 147 14.36 -14.36 -13.85
C LEU A 147 15.18 -15.66 -13.71
N SER A 148 14.56 -16.71 -13.17
CA SER A 148 15.24 -17.97 -12.83
C SER A 148 15.41 -18.96 -14.00
N GLU A 149 14.69 -18.77 -15.11
CA GLU A 149 14.69 -19.72 -16.24
C GLU A 149 16.09 -19.89 -16.84
N SER A 150 16.84 -18.80 -17.00
CA SER A 150 18.19 -18.82 -17.59
C SER A 150 19.16 -19.66 -16.75
N LEU A 151 19.16 -19.46 -15.43
CA LEU A 151 19.99 -20.22 -14.49
C LEU A 151 19.63 -21.70 -14.50
N TYR A 152 18.33 -22.02 -14.45
CA TYR A 152 17.86 -23.38 -14.52
C TYR A 152 18.27 -24.10 -15.82
N LEU A 153 18.11 -23.44 -16.98
CA LEU A 153 18.53 -24.00 -18.26
C LEU A 153 20.02 -24.34 -18.31
N ALA A 154 20.87 -23.50 -17.71
CA ALA A 154 22.30 -23.76 -17.64
C ALA A 154 22.60 -25.01 -16.80
N LEU A 155 21.99 -25.12 -15.61
CA LEU A 155 22.16 -26.27 -14.74
C LEU A 155 21.63 -27.55 -15.38
N PHE A 156 20.47 -27.49 -16.03
CA PHE A 156 19.87 -28.59 -16.77
C PHE A 156 20.77 -29.06 -17.92
N LEU A 157 21.24 -28.14 -18.77
CA LEU A 157 22.11 -28.48 -19.91
C LEU A 157 23.48 -28.98 -19.47
N LEU A 158 24.05 -28.43 -18.40
CA LEU A 158 25.27 -28.98 -17.79
C LEU A 158 25.06 -30.40 -17.28
N SER A 159 23.92 -30.66 -16.63
CA SER A 159 23.61 -32.01 -16.14
C SER A 159 23.43 -32.98 -17.30
N GLY A 160 22.74 -32.59 -18.38
CA GLY A 160 22.68 -33.39 -19.60
C GLY A 160 24.04 -33.68 -20.23
N LEU A 161 24.96 -32.71 -20.21
CA LEU A 161 26.33 -32.89 -20.67
C LEU A 161 27.10 -33.89 -19.80
N TYR A 162 27.05 -33.75 -18.48
CA TYR A 162 27.78 -34.64 -17.57
C TYR A 162 27.16 -36.03 -17.47
N LEU A 163 25.84 -36.16 -17.63
CA LEU A 163 25.15 -37.43 -17.79
C LEU A 163 25.65 -38.15 -19.04
N LEU A 164 25.76 -37.43 -20.17
CA LEU A 164 26.29 -38.00 -21.40
C LEU A 164 27.78 -38.36 -21.32
N LEU A 165 28.59 -37.57 -20.60
CA LEU A 165 30.00 -37.90 -20.37
C LEU A 165 30.15 -39.12 -19.45
N TRP A 166 29.32 -39.22 -18.42
CA TRP A 166 29.29 -40.35 -17.52
C TRP A 166 28.88 -41.64 -18.24
N THR A 167 27.81 -41.64 -19.02
CA THR A 167 27.38 -42.85 -19.76
C THR A 167 28.44 -43.35 -20.74
N ARG A 168 29.30 -42.45 -21.24
CA ARG A 168 30.37 -42.81 -22.18
C ARG A 168 31.68 -43.24 -21.55
N SER A 169 32.06 -42.62 -20.44
CA SER A 169 33.34 -42.85 -19.77
C SER A 169 33.24 -43.83 -18.60
N ASN A 170 32.04 -43.95 -18.02
CA ASN A 170 31.77 -44.67 -16.79
C ASN A 170 32.63 -44.19 -15.59
N GLU A 171 33.10 -42.93 -15.62
CA GLU A 171 33.92 -42.34 -14.56
C GLU A 171 33.04 -41.68 -13.48
N ASP A 172 33.16 -42.13 -12.24
CA ASP A 172 32.29 -41.70 -11.12
C ASP A 172 32.45 -40.22 -10.75
N LYS A 173 33.54 -39.56 -11.16
CA LYS A 173 33.70 -38.09 -10.98
C LYS A 173 32.57 -37.29 -11.62
N TYR A 174 32.00 -37.80 -12.71
CA TYR A 174 30.87 -37.15 -13.38
C TYR A 174 29.55 -37.35 -12.61
N LEU A 175 29.39 -38.44 -11.86
CA LEU A 175 28.24 -38.61 -10.95
C LEU A 175 28.28 -37.62 -9.79
N ILE A 176 29.47 -37.33 -9.25
CA ILE A 176 29.63 -36.32 -8.19
C ILE A 176 29.25 -34.94 -8.74
N LEU A 177 29.72 -34.59 -9.94
CA LEU A 177 29.36 -33.33 -10.59
C LEU A 177 27.86 -33.23 -10.89
N LEU A 178 27.24 -34.33 -11.33
CA LEU A 178 25.78 -34.40 -11.49
C LEU A 178 25.06 -34.18 -10.16
N GLY A 179 25.52 -34.77 -9.07
CA GLY A 179 24.93 -34.55 -7.75
C GLY A 179 25.00 -33.08 -7.32
N LEU A 180 26.15 -32.42 -7.52
CA LEU A 180 26.31 -30.99 -7.22
C LEU A 180 25.45 -30.08 -8.11
N LEU A 181 25.32 -30.41 -9.39
CA LEU A 181 24.41 -29.70 -10.28
C LEU A 181 22.95 -29.94 -9.90
N GLY A 182 22.60 -31.16 -9.52
CA GLY A 182 21.28 -31.51 -9.02
C GLY A 182 20.94 -30.76 -7.73
N PHE A 183 21.89 -30.62 -6.80
CA PHE A 183 21.76 -29.75 -5.61
C PHE A 183 21.42 -28.30 -6.01
N ALA A 184 22.14 -27.74 -6.99
CA ALA A 184 21.83 -26.40 -7.47
C ALA A 184 20.46 -26.33 -8.17
N GLN A 185 20.07 -27.34 -8.95
CA GLN A 185 18.77 -27.40 -9.64
C GLN A 185 17.61 -27.37 -8.64
N VAL A 186 17.67 -28.21 -7.59
CA VAL A 186 16.60 -28.28 -6.58
C VAL A 186 16.51 -27.04 -5.69
N LEU A 187 17.54 -26.19 -5.67
CA LEU A 187 17.54 -24.88 -5.01
C LEU A 187 17.26 -23.72 -5.98
N THR A 188 17.02 -24.00 -7.27
CA THR A 188 16.71 -22.98 -8.27
C THR A 188 15.23 -23.00 -8.67
N ARG A 189 14.70 -24.18 -9.04
CA ARG A 189 13.32 -24.34 -9.52
C ARG A 189 12.76 -25.72 -9.18
N TYR A 190 11.44 -25.80 -9.01
CA TYR A 190 10.74 -27.06 -8.75
C TYR A 190 10.78 -28.02 -9.95
N ASP A 191 10.94 -27.51 -11.19
CA ASP A 191 11.24 -28.34 -12.36
C ASP A 191 12.47 -29.24 -12.10
N GLY A 192 13.47 -28.69 -11.39
CA GLY A 192 14.71 -29.37 -11.02
C GLY A 192 14.48 -30.59 -10.14
N TRP A 193 13.47 -30.57 -9.26
CA TRP A 193 13.12 -31.72 -8.41
C TRP A 193 12.65 -32.90 -9.24
N PHE A 194 11.86 -32.63 -10.28
CA PHE A 194 11.41 -33.66 -11.20
C PHE A 194 12.55 -34.18 -12.06
N VAL A 195 13.38 -33.28 -12.61
CA VAL A 195 14.51 -33.65 -13.47
C VAL A 195 15.52 -34.53 -12.74
N VAL A 196 15.94 -34.16 -11.51
CA VAL A 196 16.90 -34.98 -10.75
C VAL A 196 16.32 -36.36 -10.37
N GLY A 197 15.00 -36.45 -10.20
CA GLY A 197 14.29 -37.73 -10.04
C GLY A 197 14.39 -38.59 -11.30
N VAL A 198 14.21 -37.99 -12.48
CA VAL A 198 14.43 -38.67 -13.76
C VAL A 198 15.90 -39.07 -13.94
N GLU A 199 16.85 -38.21 -13.59
CA GLU A 199 18.28 -38.54 -13.62
C GLU A 199 18.63 -39.73 -12.73
N ALA A 200 18.10 -39.78 -11.50
CA ALA A 200 18.25 -40.93 -10.59
C ALA A 200 17.77 -42.24 -11.25
N LEU A 201 16.61 -42.22 -11.90
CA LEU A 201 16.07 -43.38 -12.62
C LEU A 201 16.95 -43.76 -13.81
N LEU A 202 17.46 -42.78 -14.56
CA LEU A 202 18.35 -43.01 -15.70
C LEU A 202 19.71 -43.58 -15.26
N ILE A 203 20.26 -43.12 -14.14
CA ILE A 203 21.50 -43.64 -13.53
C ILE A 203 21.29 -45.10 -13.13
N MET A 204 20.20 -45.42 -12.44
CA MET A 204 19.85 -46.79 -12.09
C MET A 204 19.65 -47.68 -13.32
N TYR A 205 18.91 -47.17 -14.32
CA TYR A 205 18.69 -47.87 -15.57
C TYR A 205 20.01 -48.20 -16.27
N PHE A 206 20.92 -47.22 -16.36
CA PHE A 206 22.21 -47.40 -17.01
C PHE A 206 23.11 -48.38 -16.24
N ASN A 207 23.25 -48.21 -14.92
CA ASN A 207 24.05 -49.11 -14.10
C ASN A 207 23.55 -50.56 -14.18
N TYR A 208 22.23 -50.77 -14.04
CA TYR A 208 21.65 -52.11 -13.96
C TYR A 208 21.46 -52.78 -15.33
N PHE A 209 20.92 -52.06 -16.32
CA PHE A 209 20.56 -52.66 -17.62
C PHE A 209 21.59 -52.43 -18.72
N VAL A 210 22.48 -51.44 -18.60
CA VAL A 210 23.51 -51.16 -19.62
C VAL A 210 24.84 -51.78 -19.22
N ILE A 211 25.36 -51.43 -18.04
CA ILE A 211 26.65 -51.92 -17.54
C ILE A 211 26.53 -53.24 -16.77
N LYS A 212 25.31 -53.61 -16.33
CA LYS A 212 25.03 -54.85 -15.59
C LYS A 212 25.76 -54.94 -14.25
N LEU A 213 25.84 -53.83 -13.53
CA LEU A 213 26.35 -53.81 -12.16
C LEU A 213 25.39 -54.55 -11.21
N LYS A 214 25.94 -55.07 -10.12
CA LYS A 214 25.11 -55.63 -9.04
C LYS A 214 24.25 -54.53 -8.44
N PHE A 215 23.06 -54.89 -7.94
CA PHE A 215 22.13 -53.93 -7.34
C PHE A 215 22.79 -53.06 -6.26
N ARG A 216 23.62 -53.65 -5.38
CA ARG A 216 24.34 -52.92 -4.32
C ARG A 216 25.32 -51.86 -4.87
N GLU A 217 26.05 -52.19 -5.94
CA GLU A 217 26.99 -51.26 -6.58
C GLU A 217 26.25 -50.14 -7.31
N SER A 218 25.15 -50.48 -8.02
CA SER A 218 24.27 -49.52 -8.65
C SER A 218 23.67 -48.55 -7.63
N LEU A 219 23.23 -49.06 -6.47
CA LEU A 219 22.70 -48.26 -5.39
C LEU A 219 23.77 -47.35 -4.79
N GLY A 220 25.00 -47.82 -4.60
CA GLY A 220 26.11 -46.98 -4.13
C GLY A 220 26.38 -45.79 -5.04
N ARG A 221 26.36 -46.00 -6.37
CA ARG A 221 26.48 -44.92 -7.36
C ARG A 221 25.30 -43.96 -7.37
N LEU A 222 24.08 -44.48 -7.18
CA LEU A 222 22.90 -43.64 -7.03
C LEU A 222 23.03 -42.76 -5.78
N VAL A 223 23.48 -43.30 -4.65
CA VAL A 223 23.68 -42.53 -3.41
C VAL A 223 24.72 -41.43 -3.60
N LEU A 224 25.82 -41.68 -4.32
CA LEU A 224 26.82 -40.63 -4.63
C LEU A 224 26.22 -39.44 -5.39
N PHE A 225 25.33 -39.70 -6.34
CA PHE A 225 24.58 -38.66 -7.05
C PHE A 225 23.51 -38.00 -6.16
N ALA A 226 22.73 -38.81 -5.46
CA ALA A 226 21.53 -38.36 -4.78
C ALA A 226 21.81 -37.64 -3.47
N PHE A 227 22.94 -37.90 -2.82
CA PHE A 227 23.24 -37.30 -1.51
C PHE A 227 23.24 -35.76 -1.53
N PRO A 228 23.98 -35.07 -2.43
CA PRO A 228 23.87 -33.61 -2.53
C PRO A 228 22.46 -33.15 -2.88
N VAL A 229 21.75 -33.84 -3.76
CA VAL A 229 20.38 -33.48 -4.17
C VAL A 229 19.42 -33.51 -2.98
N PHE A 230 19.40 -34.61 -2.23
CA PHE A 230 18.60 -34.75 -1.03
C PHE A 230 18.97 -33.72 0.02
N PHE A 231 20.25 -33.39 0.16
CA PHE A 231 20.68 -32.34 1.07
C PHE A 231 20.07 -30.97 0.71
N GLY A 232 20.01 -30.62 -0.58
CA GLY A 232 19.35 -29.37 -1.03
C GLY A 232 17.85 -29.34 -0.73
N VAL A 233 17.14 -30.42 -1.03
CA VAL A 233 15.71 -30.56 -0.71
C VAL A 233 15.47 -30.52 0.80
N PHE A 234 16.31 -31.21 1.57
CA PHE A 234 16.24 -31.25 3.03
C PHE A 234 16.45 -29.87 3.64
N LEU A 235 17.44 -29.11 3.17
CA LEU A 235 17.66 -27.73 3.63
C LEU A 235 16.43 -26.85 3.39
N TRP A 236 15.76 -26.99 2.24
CA TRP A 236 14.56 -26.21 1.94
C TRP A 236 13.36 -26.58 2.81
N ILE A 237 13.17 -27.87 3.09
CA ILE A 237 12.10 -28.34 3.99
C ILE A 237 12.35 -27.86 5.43
N ILE A 238 13.58 -27.99 5.91
CA ILE A 238 13.96 -27.52 7.25
C ILE A 238 13.86 -25.99 7.36
N TRP A 239 14.24 -25.26 6.32
CA TRP A 239 14.05 -23.82 6.24
C TRP A 239 12.58 -23.43 6.46
N ASN A 240 11.67 -24.08 5.73
CA ASN A 240 10.24 -23.80 5.85
C ASN A 240 9.69 -24.15 7.24
N LEU A 241 10.11 -25.29 7.81
CA LEU A 241 9.73 -25.68 9.16
C LEU A 241 10.23 -24.69 10.22
N LEU A 242 11.51 -24.29 10.17
CA LEU A 242 12.12 -23.45 11.20
C LEU A 242 11.62 -22.00 11.16
N ILE A 243 11.35 -21.46 9.97
CA ILE A 243 10.98 -20.04 9.80
C ILE A 243 9.46 -19.85 9.79
N PHE A 244 8.71 -20.76 9.17
CA PHE A 244 7.26 -20.61 8.95
C PHE A 244 6.42 -21.63 9.74
N GLY A 245 7.06 -22.53 10.49
CA GLY A 245 6.38 -23.51 11.34
C GLY A 245 5.79 -24.72 10.60
N ASP A 246 5.92 -24.79 9.26
CA ASP A 246 5.38 -25.86 8.43
C ASP A 246 6.40 -26.29 7.36
N PRO A 247 6.82 -27.57 7.32
CA PRO A 247 7.79 -28.08 6.34
C PRO A 247 7.31 -27.98 4.88
N LEU A 248 6.00 -27.87 4.63
CA LEU A 248 5.38 -27.79 3.31
C LEU A 248 4.73 -26.42 3.04
N TYR A 249 5.09 -25.39 3.81
CA TYR A 249 4.56 -24.03 3.67
C TYR A 249 4.68 -23.50 2.24
N PHE A 250 5.77 -23.80 1.54
CA PHE A 250 6.00 -23.39 0.16
C PHE A 250 4.96 -23.94 -0.84
N ILE A 251 4.29 -25.06 -0.51
CA ILE A 251 3.24 -25.69 -1.32
C ILE A 251 1.85 -25.19 -0.91
N PHE A 252 1.56 -25.18 0.39
CA PHE A 252 0.19 -24.99 0.92
C PHE A 252 -0.03 -23.65 1.63
N GLY A 253 1.01 -22.85 1.79
CA GLY A 253 0.93 -21.54 2.42
C GLY A 253 0.09 -20.54 1.61
N PRO A 254 -0.38 -19.46 2.23
CA PRO A 254 -1.28 -18.48 1.61
C PRO A 254 -0.67 -17.75 0.40
N TYR A 255 0.67 -17.71 0.31
CA TYR A 255 1.40 -17.08 -0.80
C TYR A 255 1.83 -18.07 -1.89
N SER A 256 1.51 -19.36 -1.73
CA SER A 256 1.94 -20.37 -2.68
C SER A 256 1.23 -20.23 -4.02
N ALA A 257 1.87 -20.77 -5.07
CA ALA A 257 1.25 -20.84 -6.39
C ALA A 257 -0.09 -21.59 -6.34
N HIS A 258 -0.22 -22.61 -5.48
CA HIS A 258 -1.46 -23.37 -5.31
C HIS A 258 -2.59 -22.50 -4.74
N ALA A 259 -2.32 -21.68 -3.70
CA ALA A 259 -3.32 -20.80 -3.10
C ALA A 259 -3.82 -19.74 -4.09
N GLN A 260 -2.91 -19.13 -4.87
CA GLN A 260 -3.26 -18.17 -5.92
C GLN A 260 -4.15 -18.82 -7.00
N GLN A 261 -3.83 -20.06 -7.39
CA GLN A 261 -4.54 -20.78 -8.43
C GLN A 261 -5.91 -21.29 -7.96
N ALA A 262 -6.03 -21.68 -6.70
CA ALA A 262 -7.32 -22.02 -6.08
C ALA A 262 -8.29 -20.83 -6.16
N TYR A 263 -7.82 -19.61 -5.84
CA TYR A 263 -8.63 -18.41 -5.98
C TYR A 263 -9.09 -18.15 -7.42
N ILE A 264 -8.22 -18.34 -8.41
CA ILE A 264 -8.59 -18.21 -9.84
C ILE A 264 -9.59 -19.29 -10.25
N ASN A 265 -9.37 -20.53 -9.80
CA ASN A 265 -10.23 -21.66 -10.09
C ASN A 265 -11.65 -21.44 -9.55
N ASP A 266 -11.77 -20.93 -8.33
CA ASP A 266 -13.07 -20.67 -7.69
C ASP A 266 -13.87 -19.56 -8.38
N ASN A 267 -13.18 -18.59 -8.98
CA ASN A 267 -13.81 -17.45 -9.67
C ASN A 267 -14.08 -17.68 -11.16
N SER A 268 -13.22 -18.44 -11.85
CA SER A 268 -13.21 -18.49 -13.33
C SER A 268 -12.96 -19.87 -13.94
N GLY A 269 -12.60 -20.87 -13.13
CA GLY A 269 -12.21 -22.21 -13.57
C GLY A 269 -10.87 -22.26 -14.32
N LEU A 270 -10.15 -23.38 -14.24
CA LEU A 270 -8.87 -23.59 -14.93
C LEU A 270 -9.02 -24.56 -16.11
N LEU A 271 -8.63 -24.13 -17.32
CA LEU A 271 -8.80 -24.91 -18.55
C LEU A 271 -8.02 -26.25 -18.55
N THR A 272 -6.82 -26.27 -17.98
CA THR A 272 -5.92 -27.44 -17.99
C THR A 272 -6.18 -28.43 -16.86
N LYS A 273 -6.92 -28.01 -15.82
CA LYS A 273 -7.20 -28.79 -14.62
C LYS A 273 -7.83 -30.13 -14.97
N GLY A 274 -7.17 -31.22 -14.59
CA GLY A 274 -7.65 -32.58 -14.86
C GLY A 274 -7.73 -32.95 -16.34
N SER A 275 -7.27 -32.10 -17.27
CA SER A 275 -7.28 -32.37 -18.71
C SER A 275 -5.87 -32.43 -19.28
N PHE A 276 -5.38 -33.66 -19.45
CA PHE A 276 -4.05 -33.90 -20.01
C PHE A 276 -3.95 -33.39 -21.46
N GLY A 277 -5.00 -33.56 -22.26
CA GLY A 277 -5.03 -33.08 -23.65
C GLY A 277 -4.90 -31.56 -23.75
N TYR A 278 -5.66 -30.81 -22.95
CA TYR A 278 -5.53 -29.34 -22.91
C TYR A 278 -4.18 -28.90 -22.32
N SER A 279 -3.63 -29.62 -21.33
CA SER A 279 -2.30 -29.33 -20.77
C SER A 279 -1.19 -29.46 -21.83
N VAL A 280 -1.23 -30.52 -22.65
CA VAL A 280 -0.32 -30.71 -23.79
C VAL A 280 -0.51 -29.60 -24.82
N LEU A 281 -1.75 -29.25 -25.17
CA LEU A 281 -2.07 -28.21 -26.14
C LEU A 281 -1.58 -26.82 -25.68
N ALA A 282 -1.82 -26.48 -24.42
CA ALA A 282 -1.37 -25.24 -23.80
C ALA A 282 0.15 -25.13 -23.82
N PHE A 283 0.85 -26.19 -23.38
CA PHE A 283 2.31 -26.21 -23.44
C PHE A 283 2.84 -26.13 -24.87
N TRP A 284 2.18 -26.80 -25.83
CA TRP A 284 2.55 -26.75 -27.25
C TRP A 284 2.50 -25.33 -27.81
N TYR A 285 1.46 -24.55 -27.48
CA TYR A 285 1.36 -23.17 -27.95
C TYR A 285 2.45 -22.27 -27.38
N VAL A 286 2.70 -22.32 -26.07
CA VAL A 286 3.77 -21.53 -25.46
C VAL A 286 5.16 -21.97 -25.95
N ALA A 287 5.39 -23.27 -26.14
CA ALA A 287 6.65 -23.79 -26.69
C ALA A 287 6.86 -23.34 -28.14
N LYS A 288 5.83 -23.44 -28.99
CA LYS A 288 5.83 -22.93 -30.37
C LYS A 288 6.19 -21.45 -30.42
N ALA A 289 5.59 -20.63 -29.55
CA ALA A 289 5.82 -19.19 -29.49
C ALA A 289 7.24 -18.83 -29.02
N ASN A 290 7.81 -19.60 -28.08
CA ASN A 290 9.16 -19.36 -27.57
C ASN A 290 10.26 -19.86 -28.52
N VAL A 291 10.13 -21.10 -28.99
CA VAL A 291 11.16 -21.79 -29.80
C VAL A 291 11.12 -21.35 -31.25
N GLY A 292 9.91 -21.15 -31.79
CA GLY A 292 9.69 -20.76 -33.19
C GLY A 292 9.07 -21.87 -34.04
N ILE A 293 8.08 -21.50 -34.85
CA ILE A 293 7.29 -22.44 -35.66
C ILE A 293 8.14 -23.30 -36.60
N LEU A 294 9.22 -22.74 -37.19
CA LEU A 294 10.07 -23.44 -38.14
C LEU A 294 10.87 -24.59 -37.50
N PHE A 295 11.11 -24.50 -36.19
CA PHE A 295 11.87 -25.48 -35.44
C PHE A 295 10.99 -26.55 -34.77
N MET A 296 9.68 -26.37 -34.70
CA MET A 296 8.78 -27.38 -34.12
C MET A 296 8.80 -28.72 -34.86
N PRO A 297 8.81 -28.80 -36.21
CA PRO A 297 8.93 -30.08 -36.92
C PRO A 297 10.25 -30.81 -36.66
N ILE A 298 11.33 -30.08 -36.30
CA ILE A 298 12.64 -30.66 -35.99
C ILE A 298 12.59 -31.53 -34.74
N LEU A 299 11.64 -31.30 -33.83
CA LEU A 299 11.43 -32.18 -32.68
C LEU A 299 11.18 -33.63 -33.12
N PHE A 300 10.35 -33.83 -34.14
CA PHE A 300 10.03 -35.16 -34.67
C PHE A 300 11.11 -35.68 -35.64
N LEU A 301 11.53 -34.85 -36.60
CA LEU A 301 12.51 -35.25 -37.62
C LEU A 301 13.89 -35.52 -37.00
N GLY A 302 14.33 -34.65 -36.11
CA GLY A 302 15.59 -34.79 -35.37
C GLY A 302 15.57 -36.00 -34.44
N SER A 303 14.44 -36.29 -33.77
CA SER A 303 14.29 -37.52 -32.95
C SER A 303 14.36 -38.78 -33.81
N GLY A 304 13.69 -38.79 -34.97
CA GLY A 304 13.81 -39.90 -35.92
C GLY A 304 15.27 -40.10 -36.38
N LEU A 305 15.96 -39.03 -36.76
CA LEU A 305 17.37 -39.12 -37.14
C LEU A 305 18.28 -39.53 -35.97
N LEU A 306 17.98 -39.12 -34.74
CA LEU A 306 18.73 -39.55 -33.56
C LEU A 306 18.75 -41.09 -33.48
N PHE A 307 17.60 -41.74 -33.65
CA PHE A 307 17.49 -43.21 -33.58
C PHE A 307 17.99 -43.93 -34.83
N PHE A 308 17.59 -43.50 -36.02
CA PHE A 308 17.80 -44.25 -37.26
C PHE A 308 19.07 -43.89 -38.02
N SER A 309 19.70 -42.75 -37.74
CA SER A 309 20.96 -42.38 -38.40
C SER A 309 22.15 -43.16 -37.87
N LYS A 310 22.89 -43.81 -38.78
CA LYS A 310 24.18 -44.46 -38.51
C LYS A 310 25.32 -43.46 -38.21
N LYS A 311 25.12 -42.16 -38.47
CA LYS A 311 26.12 -41.11 -38.20
C LYS A 311 26.16 -40.68 -36.73
N ILE A 312 25.15 -41.06 -35.95
CA ILE A 312 25.05 -40.76 -34.53
C ILE A 312 25.93 -41.73 -33.75
N SER A 313 26.81 -41.18 -32.92
CA SER A 313 27.83 -41.98 -32.23
C SER A 313 27.36 -42.67 -30.94
N LEU A 314 26.10 -42.45 -30.55
CA LEU A 314 25.50 -43.02 -29.36
C LEU A 314 24.92 -44.42 -29.65
N SER A 315 25.04 -45.32 -28.68
CA SER A 315 24.30 -46.58 -28.63
C SER A 315 22.80 -46.34 -28.48
N PHE A 316 21.98 -47.34 -28.80
CA PHE A 316 20.52 -47.23 -28.69
C PHE A 316 20.06 -46.85 -27.27
N LYS A 317 20.69 -47.42 -26.23
CA LYS A 317 20.36 -47.12 -24.83
C LYS A 317 20.77 -45.70 -24.44
N GLU A 318 21.93 -45.22 -24.88
CA GLU A 318 22.34 -43.82 -24.66
C GLU A 318 21.41 -42.82 -25.36
N LYS A 319 20.89 -43.17 -26.55
CA LYS A 319 19.89 -42.35 -27.26
C LYS A 319 18.59 -42.23 -26.46
N ILE A 320 18.13 -43.31 -25.83
CA ILE A 320 16.96 -43.28 -24.93
C ILE A 320 17.25 -42.38 -23.73
N ILE A 321 18.40 -42.57 -23.07
CA ILE A 321 18.76 -41.80 -21.86
C ILE A 321 18.76 -40.30 -22.16
N ILE A 322 19.45 -39.86 -23.22
CA ILE A 322 19.51 -38.43 -23.55
C ILE A 322 18.15 -37.88 -23.97
N LEU A 323 17.33 -38.64 -24.69
CA LEU A 323 16.02 -38.17 -25.11
C LEU A 323 15.06 -38.04 -23.92
N VAL A 324 15.01 -39.05 -23.04
CA VAL A 324 14.18 -39.02 -21.82
C VAL A 324 14.59 -37.87 -20.92
N PHE A 325 15.91 -37.67 -20.73
CA PHE A 325 16.44 -36.52 -19.99
C PHE A 325 15.97 -35.19 -20.61
N LEU A 326 16.15 -35.02 -21.93
CA LEU A 326 15.79 -33.78 -22.63
C LEU A 326 14.28 -33.49 -22.64
N LEU A 327 13.42 -34.52 -22.56
CA LEU A 327 11.97 -34.37 -22.47
C LEU A 327 11.47 -34.09 -21.05
N SER A 328 12.30 -34.30 -20.02
CA SER A 328 11.84 -34.22 -18.62
C SER A 328 11.28 -32.86 -18.19
N PRO A 329 11.84 -31.68 -18.57
CA PRO A 329 11.24 -30.39 -18.19
C PRO A 329 9.91 -30.14 -18.91
N ILE A 330 9.78 -30.59 -20.16
CA ILE A 330 8.53 -30.48 -20.93
C ILE A 330 7.43 -31.30 -20.25
N PHE A 331 7.74 -32.54 -19.88
CA PHE A 331 6.78 -33.40 -19.21
C PHE A 331 6.36 -32.85 -17.85
N PHE A 332 7.32 -32.33 -17.06
CA PHE A 332 7.00 -31.68 -15.78
C PHE A 332 6.04 -30.50 -15.97
N ASN A 333 6.27 -29.64 -16.96
CA ASN A 333 5.41 -28.47 -17.17
C ASN A 333 3.99 -28.89 -17.60
N ILE A 334 3.85 -29.91 -18.44
CA ILE A 334 2.54 -30.48 -18.79
C ILE A 334 1.85 -31.06 -17.55
N LEU A 335 2.59 -31.79 -16.71
CA LEU A 335 2.06 -32.36 -15.47
C LEU A 335 1.66 -31.27 -14.47
N SER A 336 2.45 -30.21 -14.36
CA SER A 336 2.17 -29.07 -13.47
C SER A 336 0.91 -28.32 -13.87
N LEU A 337 0.62 -28.21 -15.17
CA LEU A 337 -0.63 -27.64 -15.70
C LEU A 337 -1.83 -28.55 -15.42
N TYR A 338 -1.63 -29.87 -15.50
CA TYR A 338 -2.66 -30.86 -15.23
C TYR A 338 -3.05 -30.92 -13.74
N LEU A 339 -2.05 -30.81 -12.85
CA LEU A 339 -2.17 -30.90 -11.39
C LEU A 339 -2.46 -29.58 -10.68
N GLU A 340 -2.66 -28.47 -11.41
CA GLU A 340 -2.98 -27.16 -10.82
C GLU A 340 -1.86 -26.60 -9.92
N PHE A 341 -0.60 -26.86 -10.30
CA PHE A 341 0.57 -26.21 -9.71
C PHE A 341 1.06 -25.03 -10.56
N SER A 342 0.61 -24.94 -11.82
CA SER A 342 0.94 -23.86 -12.74
C SER A 342 -0.26 -23.51 -13.63
N ILE A 343 -0.28 -22.27 -14.11
CA ILE A 343 -1.19 -21.79 -15.16
C ILE A 343 -0.36 -21.15 -16.26
N VAL A 344 -0.72 -21.42 -17.52
CA VAL A 344 -0.29 -20.63 -18.67
C VAL A 344 -1.52 -20.20 -19.45
N ASN A 345 -1.47 -18.99 -20.03
CA ASN A 345 -2.53 -18.52 -20.91
C ASN A 345 -1.96 -17.86 -22.16
N MET A 346 -2.65 -18.07 -23.27
CA MET A 346 -2.41 -17.44 -24.57
C MET A 346 -3.74 -17.26 -25.31
N PRO A 347 -3.87 -16.25 -26.19
CA PRO A 347 -5.08 -16.03 -26.98
C PRO A 347 -5.58 -17.28 -27.73
N GLU A 348 -4.68 -18.13 -28.24
CA GLU A 348 -5.03 -19.37 -28.96
C GLU A 348 -5.76 -20.41 -28.12
N LEU A 349 -5.77 -20.28 -26.79
CA LEU A 349 -6.52 -21.16 -25.88
C LEU A 349 -7.99 -20.74 -25.71
N ASN A 350 -8.40 -19.58 -26.25
CA ASN A 350 -9.75 -19.04 -26.14
C ASN A 350 -10.27 -18.95 -24.68
N TRP A 351 -9.35 -18.72 -23.73
CA TRP A 351 -9.67 -18.58 -22.31
C TRP A 351 -9.31 -17.16 -21.83
N ASN A 352 -10.31 -16.37 -21.45
CA ASN A 352 -10.13 -15.00 -20.96
C ASN A 352 -10.84 -14.81 -19.60
N PRO A 353 -10.24 -15.29 -18.49
CA PRO A 353 -10.86 -15.24 -17.18
C PRO A 353 -11.00 -13.81 -16.63
N SER A 354 -10.22 -12.85 -17.12
CA SER A 354 -10.22 -11.47 -16.61
C SER A 354 -11.14 -10.50 -17.35
N GLY A 355 -11.64 -10.88 -18.53
CA GLY A 355 -12.34 -9.98 -19.45
C GLY A 355 -11.44 -8.93 -20.15
N GLU A 356 -10.20 -8.72 -19.71
CA GLU A 356 -9.26 -7.78 -20.32
C GLU A 356 -8.34 -8.47 -21.34
N VAL A 357 -8.16 -7.83 -22.51
CA VAL A 357 -7.26 -8.32 -23.58
C VAL A 357 -5.79 -8.37 -23.10
N ALA A 358 -5.42 -7.48 -22.19
CA ALA A 358 -4.08 -7.43 -21.58
C ALA A 358 -3.72 -8.77 -20.88
N ASN A 359 -4.64 -9.38 -20.14
CA ASN A 359 -4.34 -10.58 -19.34
C ASN A 359 -4.48 -11.90 -20.13
N GLN A 360 -4.50 -11.85 -21.46
CA GLN A 360 -4.55 -13.06 -22.30
C GLN A 360 -3.19 -13.75 -22.39
N TRP A 361 -2.10 -13.10 -21.98
CA TRP A 361 -0.78 -13.70 -21.83
C TRP A 361 -0.44 -13.83 -20.36
N PHE A 362 -0.11 -15.05 -19.93
CA PHE A 362 0.34 -15.31 -18.57
C PHE A 362 1.29 -16.50 -18.54
N ASN A 363 2.45 -16.32 -17.90
CA ASN A 363 3.51 -17.33 -17.76
C ASN A 363 3.97 -17.99 -19.08
N VAL A 364 3.86 -17.28 -20.21
CA VAL A 364 4.21 -17.83 -21.53
C VAL A 364 5.69 -18.19 -21.63
N ARG A 365 6.53 -17.60 -20.78
CA ARG A 365 7.97 -17.89 -20.67
C ARG A 365 8.30 -19.35 -20.38
N TYR A 366 7.39 -20.12 -19.78
CA TYR A 366 7.63 -21.56 -19.50
C TYR A 366 7.82 -22.39 -20.79
N GLY A 367 7.35 -21.90 -21.93
CA GLY A 367 7.63 -22.51 -23.24
C GLY A 367 9.11 -22.54 -23.61
N ILE A 368 9.96 -21.69 -23.01
CA ILE A 368 11.41 -21.66 -23.31
C ILE A 368 12.11 -22.96 -22.91
N LEU A 369 11.53 -23.75 -22.00
CA LEU A 369 12.07 -25.02 -21.53
C LEU A 369 12.12 -26.09 -22.65
N ALA A 370 11.43 -25.88 -23.77
CA ALA A 370 11.53 -26.72 -24.97
C ALA A 370 12.72 -26.36 -25.88
N LEU A 371 13.35 -25.19 -25.71
CA LEU A 371 14.46 -24.74 -26.56
C LEU A 371 15.68 -25.68 -26.52
N PRO A 372 16.13 -26.21 -25.36
CA PRO A 372 17.27 -27.12 -25.29
C PRO A 372 17.15 -28.36 -26.19
N ILE A 373 16.02 -29.08 -26.10
CA ILE A 373 15.82 -30.30 -26.88
C ILE A 373 15.76 -29.98 -28.37
N VAL A 374 15.06 -28.90 -28.75
CA VAL A 374 14.93 -28.50 -30.16
C VAL A 374 16.28 -28.07 -30.74
N ALA A 375 17.09 -27.30 -29.99
CA ALA A 375 18.42 -26.90 -30.42
C ALA A 375 19.35 -28.11 -30.61
N ILE A 376 19.35 -29.06 -29.67
CA ILE A 376 20.16 -30.29 -29.76
C ILE A 376 19.72 -31.14 -30.96
N LEU A 377 18.42 -31.32 -31.15
CA LEU A 377 17.86 -32.08 -32.27
C LEU A 377 18.05 -31.38 -33.63
N ALA A 378 18.09 -30.04 -33.67
CA ALA A 378 18.48 -29.29 -34.86
C ALA A 378 19.94 -29.55 -35.24
N GLY A 379 20.82 -29.71 -34.25
CA GLY A 379 22.19 -30.18 -34.46
C GLY A 379 22.25 -31.59 -35.03
N VAL A 380 21.49 -32.52 -34.44
CA VAL A 380 21.36 -33.90 -34.94
C VAL A 380 20.89 -33.91 -36.40
N PHE A 381 19.84 -33.15 -36.71
CA PHE A 381 19.28 -32.98 -38.05
C PHE A 381 20.32 -32.42 -39.03
N SER A 382 21.02 -31.35 -38.65
CA SER A 382 22.08 -30.73 -39.45
C SER A 382 23.23 -31.68 -39.76
N SER A 383 23.54 -32.61 -38.85
CA SER A 383 24.68 -33.54 -39.01
C SER A 383 24.49 -34.58 -40.12
N PHE A 384 23.25 -34.80 -40.57
CA PHE A 384 22.92 -35.88 -41.50
C PHE A 384 23.41 -35.58 -42.92
N GLN A 385 23.16 -34.38 -43.45
CA GLN A 385 23.63 -33.94 -44.79
C GLN A 385 23.90 -32.43 -44.82
N LYS A 386 24.79 -31.98 -45.71
CA LYS A 386 25.16 -30.56 -45.83
C LYS A 386 23.97 -29.67 -46.19
N SER A 387 23.06 -30.14 -47.04
CA SER A 387 21.82 -29.42 -47.39
C SER A 387 20.95 -29.13 -46.17
N LEU A 388 20.87 -30.06 -45.21
CA LEU A 388 20.12 -29.87 -43.96
C LEU A 388 20.80 -28.87 -43.02
N SER A 389 22.14 -28.81 -43.01
CA SER A 389 22.86 -27.74 -42.31
C SER A 389 22.54 -26.35 -42.88
N VAL A 390 22.48 -26.23 -44.22
CA VAL A 390 22.08 -24.98 -44.89
C VAL A 390 20.62 -24.66 -44.57
N LEU A 391 19.73 -25.65 -44.57
CA LEU A 391 18.32 -25.45 -44.21
C LEU A 391 18.16 -24.92 -42.78
N VAL A 392 18.88 -25.49 -41.81
CA VAL A 392 18.85 -25.00 -40.42
C VAL A 392 19.39 -23.57 -40.33
N LEU A 393 20.47 -23.25 -41.06
CA LEU A 393 20.97 -21.88 -41.12
C LEU A 393 19.93 -20.90 -41.69
N VAL A 394 19.24 -21.28 -42.76
CA VAL A 394 18.14 -20.49 -43.35
C VAL A 394 16.98 -20.35 -42.35
N PHE A 395 16.62 -21.43 -41.64
CA PHE A 395 15.57 -21.39 -40.61
C PHE A 395 15.93 -20.43 -39.48
N ILE A 396 17.19 -20.35 -39.05
CA ILE A 396 17.64 -19.35 -38.06
C ILE A 396 17.34 -17.94 -38.57
N PHE A 397 17.75 -17.59 -39.78
CA PHE A 397 17.54 -16.26 -40.34
C PHE A 397 16.05 -15.92 -40.51
N ILE A 398 15.24 -16.84 -41.06
CA ILE A 398 13.80 -16.62 -41.22
C ILE A 398 13.11 -16.53 -39.86
N GLN A 399 13.49 -17.37 -38.89
CA GLN A 399 12.88 -17.35 -37.55
C GLN A 399 13.19 -16.06 -36.80
N ILE A 400 14.41 -15.52 -36.93
CA ILE A 400 14.76 -14.19 -36.41
C ILE A 400 13.87 -13.12 -37.06
N PHE A 401 13.69 -13.16 -38.39
CA PHE A 401 12.80 -12.23 -39.08
C PHE A 401 11.34 -12.34 -38.61
N ILE A 402 10.84 -13.55 -38.36
CA ILE A 402 9.51 -13.78 -37.78
C ILE A 402 9.41 -13.17 -36.38
N PHE A 403 10.40 -13.37 -35.52
CA PHE A 403 10.40 -12.79 -34.17
C PHE A 403 10.52 -11.26 -34.15
N LEU A 404 11.15 -10.67 -35.17
CA LEU A 404 11.24 -9.21 -35.33
C LEU A 404 9.93 -8.57 -35.84
N GLN A 405 8.96 -9.37 -36.31
CA GLN A 405 7.64 -8.84 -36.62
C GLN A 405 6.95 -8.35 -35.35
N LYS A 406 5.92 -7.50 -35.52
CA LYS A 406 5.10 -7.01 -34.41
C LYS A 406 4.58 -8.20 -33.60
N ASP A 407 4.76 -8.13 -32.29
CA ASP A 407 4.33 -9.17 -31.35
C ASP A 407 5.04 -10.54 -31.56
N GLY A 408 6.25 -10.55 -32.14
CA GLY A 408 7.01 -11.78 -32.39
C GLY A 408 7.82 -12.31 -31.19
N VAL A 409 8.21 -11.47 -30.23
CA VAL A 409 8.90 -11.88 -29.00
C VAL A 409 7.89 -11.99 -27.85
N ILE A 410 7.30 -13.18 -27.68
CA ILE A 410 6.16 -13.42 -26.80
C ILE A 410 6.42 -13.06 -25.33
N ASN A 411 7.66 -13.22 -24.86
CA ASN A 411 8.03 -12.88 -23.48
C ASN A 411 8.06 -11.36 -23.23
N ILE A 412 8.32 -10.54 -24.25
CA ILE A 412 8.20 -9.08 -24.11
C ILE A 412 6.73 -8.70 -23.98
N ILE A 413 5.84 -9.37 -24.72
CA ILE A 413 4.39 -9.11 -24.66
C ILE A 413 3.86 -9.44 -23.28
N ASP A 414 4.14 -10.64 -22.77
CA ASP A 414 3.71 -11.06 -21.44
C ASP A 414 4.25 -10.13 -20.35
N GLY A 415 5.52 -9.73 -20.44
CA GLY A 415 6.12 -8.79 -19.49
C GLY A 415 5.62 -7.34 -19.59
N THR A 416 5.09 -6.88 -20.75
CA THR A 416 4.70 -5.45 -20.92
C THR A 416 3.19 -5.22 -21.01
N ARG A 417 2.43 -6.23 -21.44
CA ARG A 417 0.99 -6.17 -21.64
C ARG A 417 0.25 -7.30 -20.95
N GLY A 418 0.92 -8.45 -20.70
CA GLY A 418 0.37 -9.63 -20.05
C GLY A 418 0.02 -9.42 -18.59
N ALA A 419 -0.58 -10.45 -17.99
CA ALA A 419 -0.85 -10.48 -16.54
C ALA A 419 0.43 -10.49 -15.70
N SER A 420 1.58 -10.82 -16.30
CA SER A 420 2.89 -10.77 -15.64
C SER A 420 3.52 -9.36 -15.60
N SER A 421 2.87 -8.36 -16.24
CA SER A 421 3.38 -6.99 -16.39
C SER A 421 3.13 -6.11 -15.17
N PHE A 422 3.90 -5.02 -15.08
CA PHE A 422 3.72 -4.01 -14.04
C PHE A 422 2.40 -3.23 -14.15
N ALA A 423 1.47 -3.60 -13.27
CA ALA A 423 0.30 -2.81 -12.94
C ALA A 423 0.63 -1.83 -11.79
N ASN A 424 0.02 -0.63 -11.80
CA ASN A 424 0.11 0.41 -10.74
C ASN A 424 1.29 1.41 -10.80
N GLY A 425 1.79 1.71 -12.01
CA GLY A 425 2.80 2.77 -12.18
C GLY A 425 2.35 4.16 -11.73
N ASP A 426 1.06 4.45 -11.85
CA ASP A 426 0.41 5.68 -11.36
C ASP A 426 0.50 5.79 -9.83
N VAL A 427 0.27 4.69 -9.12
CA VAL A 427 0.34 4.62 -7.66
C VAL A 427 1.78 4.81 -7.18
N ALA A 428 2.75 4.10 -7.79
CA ALA A 428 4.16 4.24 -7.44
C ALA A 428 4.67 5.68 -7.65
N GLN A 429 4.32 6.28 -8.79
CA GLN A 429 4.70 7.66 -9.11
C GLN A 429 4.03 8.69 -8.19
N LYS A 430 2.77 8.46 -7.81
CA LYS A 430 2.10 9.38 -6.90
C LYS A 430 2.67 9.27 -5.50
N LEU A 431 2.90 8.04 -5.02
CA LEU A 431 3.48 7.76 -3.71
C LEU A 431 4.84 8.44 -3.54
N SER A 432 5.72 8.35 -4.53
CA SER A 432 7.05 9.00 -4.49
C SER A 432 7.01 10.52 -4.47
N LYS A 433 5.87 11.14 -4.81
CA LYS A 433 5.67 12.60 -4.75
C LYS A 433 5.04 13.07 -3.45
N ILE A 434 4.28 12.22 -2.75
CA ILE A 434 3.49 12.63 -1.58
C ILE A 434 4.05 12.11 -0.25
N ALA A 435 4.81 11.02 -0.26
CA ALA A 435 5.45 10.49 0.94
C ALA A 435 6.87 11.06 1.09
N GLY A 436 7.22 11.45 2.31
CA GLY A 436 8.57 11.82 2.73
C GLY A 436 9.50 10.61 2.84
N LYS A 437 10.80 10.85 2.99
CA LYS A 437 11.83 9.78 3.02
C LYS A 437 11.83 8.93 4.30
N ASP A 438 11.31 9.49 5.40
CA ASP A 438 11.31 8.84 6.71
C ASP A 438 9.92 8.30 7.11
N GLU A 439 8.91 8.56 6.29
CA GLU A 439 7.52 8.19 6.57
C GLU A 439 7.26 6.73 6.23
N LYS A 440 6.81 5.94 7.21
CA LYS A 440 6.51 4.52 6.99
C LYS A 440 5.26 4.34 6.13
N ILE A 441 5.34 3.36 5.24
CA ILE A 441 4.29 3.03 4.26
C ILE A 441 3.86 1.58 4.47
N LEU A 442 2.59 1.35 4.75
CA LEU A 442 2.01 0.01 4.80
C LEU A 442 1.61 -0.43 3.39
N LEU A 443 2.17 -1.55 2.92
CA LEU A 443 1.73 -2.21 1.68
C LEU A 443 1.98 -3.72 1.75
N SER A 444 1.10 -4.49 1.10
CA SER A 444 1.31 -5.93 0.92
C SER A 444 2.32 -6.14 -0.21
N MET A 445 3.52 -6.63 0.10
CA MET A 445 4.55 -6.88 -0.92
C MET A 445 4.15 -8.04 -1.83
N SER A 446 3.40 -9.02 -1.33
CA SER A 446 2.89 -10.11 -2.18
C SER A 446 2.00 -9.63 -3.33
N PHE A 447 1.40 -8.44 -3.21
CA PHE A 447 0.51 -7.85 -4.22
C PHE A 447 1.09 -6.59 -4.89
N PHE A 448 1.84 -5.79 -4.14
CA PHE A 448 2.32 -4.46 -4.55
C PHE A 448 3.84 -4.31 -4.49
N ASN A 449 4.62 -5.40 -4.51
CA ASN A 449 6.08 -5.33 -4.60
C ASN A 449 6.58 -4.36 -5.71
N PRO A 450 6.03 -4.38 -6.94
CA PRO A 450 6.44 -3.44 -7.97
C PRO A 450 6.21 -1.96 -7.63
N VAL A 451 5.22 -1.64 -6.78
CA VAL A 451 5.00 -0.28 -6.28
C VAL A 451 6.13 0.13 -5.35
N ALA A 452 6.55 -0.76 -4.43
CA ALA A 452 7.70 -0.53 -3.56
C ALA A 452 8.97 -0.28 -4.40
N PHE A 453 9.27 -1.18 -5.35
CA PHE A 453 10.43 -1.07 -6.24
C PHE A 453 10.43 0.25 -7.03
N LYS A 454 9.31 0.59 -7.69
CA LYS A 454 9.23 1.75 -8.59
C LYS A 454 9.09 3.09 -7.88
N SER A 455 8.70 3.09 -6.61
CA SER A 455 8.67 4.31 -5.79
C SER A 455 10.06 4.91 -5.58
N GLY A 456 11.11 4.07 -5.64
CA GLY A 456 12.50 4.47 -5.39
C GLY A 456 12.86 4.66 -3.91
N PHE A 457 11.95 4.31 -3.00
CA PHE A 457 12.22 4.34 -1.57
C PHE A 457 13.06 3.13 -1.12
N PRO A 458 13.90 3.28 -0.08
CA PRO A 458 14.58 2.14 0.52
C PRO A 458 13.56 1.17 1.12
N LEU A 459 13.81 -0.13 1.02
CA LEU A 459 12.82 -1.14 1.36
C LEU A 459 12.46 -1.15 2.86
N ARG A 460 13.37 -0.69 3.73
CA ARG A 460 13.10 -0.45 5.17
C ARG A 460 12.02 0.60 5.46
N GLN A 461 11.57 1.36 4.47
CA GLN A 461 10.45 2.31 4.62
C GLN A 461 9.09 1.61 4.58
N PHE A 462 9.02 0.41 4.00
CA PHE A 462 7.79 -0.34 3.86
C PHE A 462 7.55 -1.28 5.03
N VAL A 463 6.35 -1.20 5.59
CA VAL A 463 5.79 -2.22 6.48
C VAL A 463 5.02 -3.21 5.60
N HIS A 464 5.43 -4.47 5.62
CA HIS A 464 4.92 -5.55 4.78
C HIS A 464 4.99 -6.89 5.52
N GLU A 465 4.54 -7.98 4.91
CA GLU A 465 4.41 -9.31 5.52
C GLU A 465 5.71 -9.82 6.18
N GLY A 466 6.88 -9.44 5.65
CA GLY A 466 8.19 -9.77 6.20
C GLY A 466 8.66 -8.87 7.35
N SER A 467 7.90 -7.83 7.72
CA SER A 467 8.22 -6.89 8.81
C SER A 467 7.88 -7.43 10.22
N GLY A 468 7.29 -8.63 10.32
CA GLY A 468 7.02 -9.31 11.58
C GLY A 468 5.91 -8.66 12.40
N GLU A 469 6.18 -8.36 13.67
CA GLU A 469 5.17 -7.83 14.61
C GLU A 469 4.63 -6.46 14.17
N ILE A 470 5.47 -5.60 13.60
CA ILE A 470 5.06 -4.28 13.09
C ILE A 470 3.97 -4.43 12.02
N TRP A 471 4.06 -5.45 11.17
CA TRP A 471 3.03 -5.73 10.16
C TRP A 471 1.70 -6.13 10.80
N ASN A 472 1.73 -7.09 11.75
CA ASN A 472 0.52 -7.55 12.42
C ASN A 472 -0.17 -6.40 13.18
N ASN A 473 0.61 -5.56 13.89
CA ASN A 473 0.07 -4.40 14.60
C ASN A 473 -0.50 -3.36 13.63
N SER A 474 0.15 -3.15 12.47
CA SER A 474 -0.34 -2.21 11.45
C SER A 474 -1.62 -2.67 10.74
N LEU A 475 -1.95 -3.96 10.76
CA LEU A 475 -3.23 -4.46 10.25
C LEU A 475 -4.40 -4.21 11.22
N VAL A 476 -4.11 -3.86 12.47
CA VAL A 476 -5.12 -3.56 13.51
C VAL A 476 -5.19 -2.06 13.77
N SER A 477 -4.04 -1.43 14.02
CA SER A 477 -3.88 -0.02 14.38
C SER A 477 -2.81 0.64 13.50
N PRO A 478 -3.09 0.84 12.19
CA PRO A 478 -2.13 1.41 11.24
C PRO A 478 -1.66 2.82 11.63
N GLU A 479 -2.51 3.61 12.28
CA GLU A 479 -2.24 4.99 12.66
C GLU A 479 -1.07 5.16 13.64
N GLU A 480 -0.70 4.09 14.36
CA GLU A 480 0.42 4.10 15.30
C GLU A 480 1.77 3.83 14.62
N ASN A 481 1.74 3.19 13.45
CA ASN A 481 2.93 2.61 12.83
C ASN A 481 3.27 3.24 11.48
N VAL A 482 2.28 3.78 10.76
CA VAL A 482 2.45 4.25 9.38
C VAL A 482 1.77 5.58 9.09
N LYS A 483 2.32 6.32 8.12
CA LYS A 483 1.74 7.56 7.59
C LYS A 483 0.95 7.35 6.31
N PHE A 484 1.31 6.34 5.53
CA PHE A 484 0.62 6.00 4.30
C PHE A 484 0.22 4.53 4.25
N VAL A 485 -0.90 4.26 3.59
CA VAL A 485 -1.38 2.90 3.32
C VAL A 485 -1.68 2.78 1.82
N VAL A 486 -1.07 1.80 1.18
CA VAL A 486 -1.40 1.40 -0.20
C VAL A 486 -2.26 0.15 -0.14
N VAL A 487 -3.45 0.22 -0.73
CA VAL A 487 -4.45 -0.84 -0.63
C VAL A 487 -5.22 -0.98 -1.95
N SER A 488 -5.61 -2.21 -2.30
CA SER A 488 -6.42 -2.48 -3.49
C SER A 488 -7.75 -1.72 -3.47
N LYS A 489 -8.34 -1.52 -4.65
CA LYS A 489 -9.68 -0.90 -4.76
C LYS A 489 -10.83 -1.82 -4.36
N SER A 490 -10.62 -3.12 -4.44
CA SER A 490 -11.64 -4.16 -4.25
C SER A 490 -11.00 -5.40 -3.64
N ASP A 491 -11.83 -6.36 -3.23
CA ASP A 491 -11.38 -7.63 -2.64
C ASP A 491 -10.74 -8.55 -3.70
N THR A 492 -9.49 -8.24 -4.04
CA THR A 492 -8.65 -8.98 -5.00
C THR A 492 -7.70 -9.96 -4.31
N GLY A 493 -7.91 -10.22 -3.02
CA GLY A 493 -7.00 -11.02 -2.20
C GLY A 493 -5.99 -10.21 -1.37
N ASP A 494 -5.93 -8.88 -1.51
CA ASP A 494 -5.08 -7.99 -0.70
C ASP A 494 -5.41 -8.13 0.80
N LEU A 495 -4.40 -8.45 1.60
CA LEU A 495 -4.52 -8.65 3.05
C LEU A 495 -4.87 -7.35 3.77
N ILE A 496 -4.37 -6.20 3.30
CA ILE A 496 -4.67 -4.90 3.90
C ILE A 496 -6.13 -4.54 3.63
N TYR A 497 -6.62 -4.79 2.40
CA TYR A 497 -8.03 -4.55 2.07
C TYR A 497 -8.95 -5.36 2.97
N LYS A 498 -8.65 -6.65 3.16
CA LYS A 498 -9.43 -7.54 4.04
C LYS A 498 -9.40 -7.07 5.49
N ALA A 499 -8.25 -6.68 6.00
CA ALA A 499 -8.09 -6.23 7.39
C ALA A 499 -8.74 -4.86 7.66
N LEU A 500 -8.46 -3.87 6.81
CA LEU A 500 -8.76 -2.45 7.11
C LEU A 500 -10.03 -1.92 6.44
N LEU A 501 -10.44 -2.45 5.30
CA LEU A 501 -11.58 -1.91 4.54
C LEU A 501 -12.79 -2.84 4.53
N LYS A 502 -12.58 -4.16 4.44
CA LYS A 502 -13.69 -5.13 4.43
C LYS A 502 -14.28 -5.35 5.81
N ASN A 503 -13.42 -5.48 6.83
CA ASN A 503 -13.80 -5.93 8.16
C ASN A 503 -13.76 -4.82 9.23
N ASN A 504 -13.25 -3.62 8.93
CA ASN A 504 -13.02 -2.58 9.93
C ASN A 504 -13.55 -1.21 9.49
N GLY A 505 -14.61 -0.72 10.15
CA GLY A 505 -15.19 0.60 9.88
C GLY A 505 -14.38 1.78 10.43
N THR A 506 -13.35 1.54 11.26
CA THR A 506 -12.64 2.61 11.98
C THR A 506 -11.40 3.15 11.26
N PHE A 507 -10.89 2.45 10.25
CA PHE A 507 -9.71 2.88 9.49
C PHE A 507 -9.86 4.30 8.92
N LEU A 508 -11.04 4.60 8.34
CA LEU A 508 -11.35 5.90 7.75
C LEU A 508 -11.56 7.01 8.80
N ASN A 509 -11.60 6.68 10.09
CA ASN A 509 -11.59 7.67 11.15
C ASN A 509 -10.22 8.36 11.23
N TYR A 510 -9.13 7.62 10.98
CA TYR A 510 -7.76 8.11 11.09
C TYR A 510 -7.08 8.38 9.74
N PHE A 511 -7.53 7.75 8.66
CA PHE A 511 -6.94 7.91 7.34
C PHE A 511 -7.91 8.58 6.37
N THR A 512 -7.35 9.36 5.44
CA THR A 512 -8.09 10.00 4.34
C THR A 512 -7.49 9.60 2.99
N LEU A 513 -8.33 9.58 1.95
CA LEU A 513 -7.92 9.19 0.61
C LEU A 513 -7.02 10.28 0.00
N ALA A 514 -5.73 9.98 -0.17
CA ALA A 514 -4.76 10.89 -0.77
C ALA A 514 -4.72 10.75 -2.30
N TYR A 515 -4.97 9.55 -2.82
CA TYR A 515 -4.98 9.28 -4.26
C TYR A 515 -5.83 8.07 -4.63
N ARG A 516 -6.60 8.21 -5.71
CA ARG A 516 -7.36 7.12 -6.33
C ARG A 516 -6.65 6.69 -7.61
N GLY A 517 -5.84 5.63 -7.55
CA GLY A 517 -5.13 5.08 -8.71
C GLY A 517 -6.04 4.24 -9.59
N LYS A 518 -5.51 3.49 -10.56
CA LYS A 518 -6.31 2.61 -11.43
C LYS A 518 -6.76 1.34 -10.70
N HIS A 519 -5.85 0.61 -10.05
CA HIS A 519 -6.16 -0.65 -9.35
C HIS A 519 -5.95 -0.59 -7.83
N ALA A 520 -5.25 0.43 -7.32
CA ALA A 520 -5.05 0.65 -5.89
C ALA A 520 -5.23 2.12 -5.51
N ASN A 521 -5.46 2.36 -4.22
CA ASN A 521 -5.61 3.66 -3.60
C ASN A 521 -4.45 3.93 -2.64
N ILE A 522 -4.13 5.20 -2.45
CA ILE A 522 -3.22 5.65 -1.40
C ILE A 522 -4.03 6.42 -0.37
N TYR A 523 -3.96 5.99 0.88
CA TYR A 523 -4.48 6.71 2.03
C TYR A 523 -3.31 7.34 2.79
N ARG A 524 -3.56 8.51 3.37
CA ARG A 524 -2.64 9.17 4.29
C ARG A 524 -3.28 9.32 5.65
N LEU A 525 -2.48 9.34 6.69
CA LEU A 525 -2.92 9.69 8.03
C LEU A 525 -3.48 11.12 8.02
N LYS A 526 -4.61 11.32 8.70
CA LYS A 526 -5.22 12.63 8.87
C LYS A 526 -4.32 13.51 9.73
N THR A 527 -4.35 14.80 9.44
CA THR A 527 -3.79 15.84 10.32
C THR A 527 -4.83 16.23 11.37
N GLU A 528 -4.38 16.85 12.47
CA GLU A 528 -5.24 17.24 13.60
C GLU A 528 -6.50 18.00 13.17
N GLY A 529 -6.37 19.01 12.30
CA GLY A 529 -7.48 19.79 11.75
C GLY A 529 -8.56 18.99 11.00
N GLU A 530 -8.25 17.78 10.54
CA GLU A 530 -9.19 16.93 9.79
C GLU A 530 -10.03 15.99 10.68
N PHE A 531 -9.76 15.96 11.99
CA PHE A 531 -10.56 15.19 12.94
C PHE A 531 -11.78 16.00 13.42
N PHE A 532 -12.93 15.33 13.49
CA PHE A 532 -14.08 15.81 14.26
C PHE A 532 -13.83 15.58 15.75
N ALA A 533 -14.28 16.52 16.57
CA ALA A 533 -14.19 16.38 18.02
C ALA A 533 -15.18 15.34 18.54
N THR A 534 -14.73 14.53 19.48
CA THR A 534 -15.57 13.50 20.14
C THR A 534 -15.47 13.63 21.64
N SER A 535 -16.56 13.35 22.36
CA SER A 535 -16.61 13.33 23.82
C SER A 535 -16.57 11.89 24.31
N ARG A 536 -15.59 11.54 25.15
CA ARG A 536 -15.40 10.19 25.70
C ARG A 536 -14.80 10.27 27.09
N GLU A 537 -15.27 9.46 28.03
CA GLU A 537 -14.70 9.34 29.38
C GLU A 537 -14.56 10.68 30.14
N GLY A 538 -15.40 11.67 29.83
CA GLY A 538 -15.35 12.99 30.44
C GLY A 538 -14.35 13.97 29.79
N ASP A 539 -13.73 13.60 28.67
CA ASP A 539 -12.79 14.44 27.93
C ASP A 539 -13.24 14.68 26.47
N ILE A 540 -12.65 15.69 25.84
CA ILE A 540 -12.81 15.98 24.41
C ILE A 540 -11.57 15.49 23.67
N PHE A 541 -11.76 14.83 22.53
CA PHE A 541 -10.69 14.25 21.72
C PHE A 541 -10.72 14.73 20.28
N LEU A 542 -9.54 15.02 19.73
CA LEU A 542 -9.29 15.14 18.29
C LEU A 542 -8.46 13.92 17.85
N GLY A 543 -9.13 12.94 17.25
CA GLY A 543 -8.50 11.66 16.95
C GLY A 543 -8.23 10.86 18.24
N LYS A 544 -6.95 10.74 18.63
CA LYS A 544 -6.51 10.07 19.87
C LYS A 544 -6.04 11.06 20.96
N GLU A 545 -5.80 12.31 20.59
CA GLU A 545 -5.26 13.30 21.52
C GLU A 545 -6.40 14.00 22.27
N ILE A 546 -6.22 14.21 23.57
CA ILE A 546 -7.11 15.05 24.37
C ILE A 546 -6.96 16.48 23.85
N PHE A 547 -8.09 17.11 23.54
CA PHE A 547 -8.16 18.49 23.11
C PHE A 547 -8.87 19.32 24.18
N SER A 548 -8.18 20.34 24.68
CA SER A 548 -8.75 21.24 25.68
C SER A 548 -8.88 22.65 25.12
N PRO A 549 -10.10 23.10 24.73
CA PRO A 549 -10.31 24.42 24.16
C PRO A 549 -9.77 25.55 25.04
N ARG A 550 -8.87 26.37 24.49
CA ARG A 550 -8.34 27.58 25.12
C ARG A 550 -8.58 28.73 24.17
N GLY A 551 -9.59 29.52 24.53
CA GLY A 551 -10.25 30.33 23.54
C GLY A 551 -10.70 31.70 23.99
N VAL A 552 -11.38 32.35 23.07
CA VAL A 552 -12.06 33.63 23.29
C VAL A 552 -13.48 33.57 22.73
N ASN A 553 -14.34 34.42 23.26
CA ASN A 553 -15.64 34.75 22.68
C ASN A 553 -15.50 35.97 21.77
N SER A 554 -16.09 35.96 20.58
CA SER A 554 -16.11 37.11 19.68
C SER A 554 -17.51 37.28 19.10
N TYR A 555 -18.27 38.19 19.70
CA TYR A 555 -19.69 38.39 19.42
C TYR A 555 -19.92 39.08 18.05
N ASP A 556 -18.96 39.87 17.61
CA ASP A 556 -18.99 40.69 16.40
C ASP A 556 -18.31 40.02 15.20
N LEU A 557 -17.62 38.89 15.37
CA LEU A 557 -16.77 38.28 14.34
C LEU A 557 -17.50 38.09 13.01
N ALA A 558 -18.72 37.54 13.05
CA ALA A 558 -19.53 37.32 11.86
C ALA A 558 -20.07 38.62 11.25
N TYR A 559 -19.97 39.74 11.96
CA TYR A 559 -20.39 41.07 11.56
C TYR A 559 -19.27 41.90 10.90
N ARG A 560 -18.03 41.38 10.90
CA ARG A 560 -16.85 42.03 10.33
C ARG A 560 -16.63 41.76 8.84
N GLU A 561 -15.75 42.56 8.24
CA GLU A 561 -15.27 42.33 6.89
C GLU A 561 -14.29 41.15 6.82
N LYS A 562 -14.12 40.55 5.64
CA LYS A 562 -13.34 39.30 5.50
C LYS A 562 -11.88 39.51 5.88
N GLU A 563 -11.32 40.64 5.49
CA GLU A 563 -9.95 41.03 5.80
C GLU A 563 -9.73 41.20 7.31
N GLU A 564 -10.74 41.69 8.01
CA GLU A 564 -10.72 41.84 9.47
C GLU A 564 -10.81 40.48 10.17
N ILE A 565 -11.74 39.61 9.73
CA ILE A 565 -11.89 38.24 10.24
C ILE A 565 -10.58 37.47 10.09
N GLU A 566 -9.97 37.53 8.90
CA GLU A 566 -8.69 36.86 8.62
C GLU A 566 -7.57 37.36 9.55
N LYS A 567 -7.49 38.69 9.73
CA LYS A 567 -6.49 39.28 10.62
C LYS A 567 -6.72 38.84 12.07
N ILE A 568 -7.96 38.89 12.56
CA ILE A 568 -8.33 38.48 13.92
C ILE A 568 -7.94 37.02 14.17
N LEU A 569 -8.39 36.09 13.32
CA LEU A 569 -8.09 34.67 13.49
C LEU A 569 -6.59 34.38 13.38
N SER A 570 -5.89 35.05 12.46
CA SER A 570 -4.44 34.94 12.35
C SER A 570 -3.70 35.43 13.59
N ASP A 571 -4.14 36.52 14.23
CA ASP A 571 -3.50 37.09 15.40
C ASP A 571 -3.80 36.28 16.66
N LEU A 572 -5.05 35.82 16.81
CA LEU A 572 -5.47 34.89 17.87
C LEU A 572 -4.68 33.57 17.81
N SER A 573 -4.58 32.96 16.63
CA SER A 573 -3.77 31.74 16.43
C SER A 573 -2.32 31.93 16.87
N ARG A 574 -1.69 33.07 16.50
CA ARG A 574 -0.32 33.41 16.94
C ARG A 574 -0.21 33.67 18.44
N ALA A 575 -1.31 34.07 19.08
CA ALA A 575 -1.36 34.27 20.52
C ALA A 575 -1.55 32.96 21.31
N GLY A 576 -1.73 31.83 20.64
CA GLY A 576 -1.96 30.52 21.28
C GLY A 576 -3.43 30.19 21.49
N VAL A 577 -4.34 31.01 20.97
CA VAL A 577 -5.79 30.72 20.98
C VAL A 577 -6.07 29.62 19.95
N ASP A 578 -6.71 28.54 20.40
CA ASP A 578 -7.08 27.41 19.56
C ASP A 578 -8.58 27.34 19.26
N THR A 579 -9.42 28.07 20.00
CA THR A 579 -10.88 27.99 19.87
C THR A 579 -11.53 29.37 19.93
N VAL A 580 -12.50 29.64 19.04
CA VAL A 580 -13.30 30.86 19.05
C VAL A 580 -14.79 30.55 19.10
N ARG A 581 -15.47 30.98 20.15
CA ARG A 581 -16.93 30.99 20.21
C ARG A 581 -17.45 32.28 19.61
N PHE A 582 -18.38 32.21 18.66
CA PHE A 582 -18.93 33.40 18.01
C PHE A 582 -20.43 33.29 17.81
N TRP A 583 -21.08 34.44 17.66
CA TRP A 583 -22.52 34.50 17.47
C TRP A 583 -22.88 34.28 16.01
N MET A 584 -23.67 33.22 15.78
CA MET A 584 -24.30 32.91 14.51
C MET A 584 -25.80 33.14 14.64
N PHE A 585 -26.16 34.32 15.10
CA PHE A 585 -27.53 34.83 15.20
C PHE A 585 -27.53 36.35 14.96
N GLY A 586 -28.71 36.89 14.72
CA GLY A 586 -28.95 38.26 14.25
C GLY A 586 -30.40 38.41 13.88
N ASP A 587 -31.26 38.08 14.85
CA ASP A 587 -32.67 37.88 14.64
C ASP A 587 -33.36 39.23 14.50
N GLY A 588 -33.99 39.47 13.35
CA GLY A 588 -34.73 40.71 13.09
C GLY A 588 -33.84 41.90 12.69
N LEU A 589 -32.52 41.71 12.62
CA LEU A 589 -31.58 42.72 12.12
C LEU A 589 -31.49 42.66 10.60
N ALA A 590 -31.53 43.82 9.93
CA ALA A 590 -31.48 43.91 8.47
C ALA A 590 -30.22 43.24 7.87
N ASP A 591 -29.08 43.33 8.56
CA ASP A 591 -27.80 42.72 8.19
C ASP A 591 -27.46 41.48 9.03
N GLY A 592 -28.37 41.00 9.89
CA GLY A 592 -28.19 39.80 10.71
C GLY A 592 -28.37 38.50 9.93
N PHE A 593 -28.18 37.37 10.60
CA PHE A 593 -28.33 36.03 9.98
C PHE A 593 -29.76 35.73 9.55
N GLN A 594 -30.75 36.25 10.29
CA GLN A 594 -32.17 36.04 10.02
C GLN A 594 -32.93 37.37 10.12
N PRO A 595 -32.93 38.19 9.05
CA PRO A 595 -33.57 39.52 9.07
C PRO A 595 -35.09 39.47 9.29
N SER A 596 -35.74 38.37 8.94
CA SER A 596 -37.16 38.14 9.23
C SER A 596 -37.44 36.64 9.35
N ALA A 597 -38.55 36.28 10.00
CA ALA A 597 -38.93 34.89 10.27
C ALA A 597 -38.72 33.95 9.07
N GLY A 598 -37.79 33.01 9.19
CA GLY A 598 -37.52 31.98 8.18
C GLY A 598 -36.80 32.47 6.93
N ILE A 599 -36.40 33.75 6.85
CA ILE A 599 -35.62 34.31 5.74
C ILE A 599 -34.17 34.48 6.20
N MET A 600 -33.25 33.80 5.53
CA MET A 600 -31.82 33.84 5.81
C MET A 600 -31.10 34.92 5.00
N ASN A 601 -30.08 35.54 5.60
CA ASN A 601 -29.21 36.48 4.92
C ASN A 601 -27.96 35.79 4.36
N GLU A 602 -27.94 35.58 3.04
CA GLU A 602 -26.83 34.92 2.36
C GLU A 602 -25.49 35.63 2.54
N GLU A 603 -25.45 36.97 2.53
CA GLU A 603 -24.20 37.72 2.68
C GLU A 603 -23.62 37.57 4.09
N ARG A 604 -24.47 37.51 5.12
CA ARG A 604 -24.02 37.24 6.49
C ARG A 604 -23.53 35.80 6.64
N PHE A 605 -24.23 34.84 6.04
CA PHE A 605 -23.79 33.44 6.04
C PHE A 605 -22.47 33.23 5.30
N LYS A 606 -22.16 33.99 4.25
CA LYS A 606 -20.82 34.00 3.61
C LYS A 606 -19.70 34.48 4.54
N ARG A 607 -20.00 35.25 5.59
CA ARG A 607 -19.01 35.60 6.63
C ARG A 607 -18.76 34.40 7.55
N ALA A 608 -19.81 33.68 7.94
CA ALA A 608 -19.66 32.42 8.67
C ALA A 608 -18.90 31.36 7.86
N ASP A 609 -19.18 31.24 6.56
CA ASP A 609 -18.44 30.35 5.65
C ASP A 609 -16.93 30.65 5.71
N PHE A 610 -16.59 31.94 5.70
CA PHE A 610 -15.22 32.45 5.76
C PHE A 610 -14.56 32.21 7.12
N ILE A 611 -15.27 32.42 8.23
CA ILE A 611 -14.77 32.13 9.58
C ILE A 611 -14.40 30.65 9.71
N ILE A 612 -15.29 29.74 9.31
CA ILE A 612 -15.08 28.29 9.42
C ILE A 612 -13.89 27.86 8.54
N ALA A 613 -13.82 28.33 7.30
CA ALA A 613 -12.72 28.02 6.39
C ALA A 613 -11.37 28.59 6.89
N SER A 614 -11.39 29.76 7.51
CA SER A 614 -10.18 30.38 8.07
C SER A 614 -9.73 29.70 9.36
N ALA A 615 -10.67 29.25 10.20
CA ALA A 615 -10.34 28.45 11.37
C ALA A 615 -9.63 27.14 10.98
N GLU A 616 -10.11 26.43 9.95
CA GLU A 616 -9.42 25.25 9.40
C GLU A 616 -7.99 25.58 8.94
N LYS A 617 -7.82 26.69 8.22
CA LYS A 617 -6.51 27.17 7.75
C LYS A 617 -5.51 27.41 8.89
N TYR A 618 -5.98 27.90 10.04
CA TYR A 618 -5.15 28.20 11.21
C TYR A 618 -5.11 27.08 12.25
N ASN A 619 -5.64 25.89 11.94
CA ASN A 619 -5.79 24.76 12.86
C ASN A 619 -6.53 25.14 14.17
N MET A 620 -7.47 26.08 14.06
CA MET A 620 -8.34 26.52 15.14
C MET A 620 -9.70 25.82 15.03
N ARG A 621 -10.44 25.82 16.14
CA ARG A 621 -11.83 25.39 16.20
C ARG A 621 -12.78 26.56 16.44
N VAL A 622 -14.03 26.38 16.06
CA VAL A 622 -15.08 27.36 16.31
C VAL A 622 -16.29 26.74 17.01
N ILE A 623 -16.95 27.54 17.85
CA ILE A 623 -18.23 27.19 18.49
C ILE A 623 -19.28 28.23 18.07
N PRO A 624 -20.07 27.95 17.04
CA PRO A 624 -21.17 28.84 16.66
C PRO A 624 -22.32 28.77 17.66
N THR A 625 -22.75 29.92 18.15
CA THR A 625 -23.93 30.04 19.00
C THR A 625 -25.16 30.40 18.18
N LEU A 626 -26.28 29.70 18.37
CA LEU A 626 -27.40 29.70 17.43
C LEU A 626 -28.56 30.65 17.76
N VAL A 627 -28.70 31.08 19.01
CA VAL A 627 -29.68 32.09 19.44
C VAL A 627 -29.23 32.76 20.74
N ASN A 628 -29.67 33.99 20.98
CA ASN A 628 -29.43 34.69 22.24
C ASN A 628 -30.61 34.58 23.21
N ASN A 629 -30.32 34.50 24.51
CA ASN A 629 -31.32 34.71 25.55
C ASN A 629 -31.70 36.19 25.68
N TRP A 630 -30.74 37.07 25.43
CA TRP A 630 -30.87 38.52 25.57
C TRP A 630 -31.36 39.21 24.29
N ASP A 631 -31.65 40.50 24.39
CA ASP A 631 -32.23 41.30 23.30
C ASP A 631 -31.14 41.76 22.29
N GLU A 632 -29.86 41.69 22.65
CA GLU A 632 -28.73 41.98 21.77
C GLU A 632 -28.76 41.02 20.58
N TYR A 633 -28.70 41.61 19.37
CA TYR A 633 -28.89 40.88 18.11
C TYR A 633 -30.24 40.13 18.02
N GLY A 634 -31.26 40.60 18.73
CA GLY A 634 -32.66 40.15 18.66
C GLY A 634 -33.00 39.07 19.68
N GLY A 635 -32.39 37.89 19.53
CA GLY A 635 -32.57 36.76 20.45
C GLY A 635 -33.99 36.21 20.56
N LYS A 636 -34.25 35.47 21.64
CA LYS A 636 -35.51 34.73 21.84
C LYS A 636 -36.76 35.62 21.74
N LYS A 637 -36.68 36.88 22.18
CA LYS A 637 -37.79 37.84 22.13
C LYS A 637 -38.23 38.15 20.71
N GLN A 638 -37.29 38.19 19.76
CA GLN A 638 -37.60 38.40 18.36
C GLN A 638 -38.40 37.24 17.75
N TYR A 639 -38.19 36.01 18.20
CA TYR A 639 -39.01 34.86 17.80
C TYR A 639 -40.46 34.95 18.30
N LEU A 640 -40.67 35.50 19.51
CA LEU A 640 -42.02 35.80 20.00
C LEU A 640 -42.70 36.84 19.12
N LYS A 641 -41.98 37.91 18.77
CA LYS A 641 -42.47 38.98 17.90
C LYS A 641 -42.86 38.47 16.52
N TRP A 642 -42.04 37.63 15.91
CA TRP A 642 -42.30 37.03 14.60
C TRP A 642 -43.55 36.14 14.57
N THR A 643 -43.87 35.48 15.67
CA THR A 643 -45.03 34.58 15.79
C THR A 643 -46.25 35.27 16.42
N GLY A 644 -46.21 36.60 16.58
CA GLY A 644 -47.30 37.39 17.14
C GLY A 644 -47.60 37.11 18.63
N LYS A 645 -46.65 36.51 19.36
CA LYS A 645 -46.81 36.22 20.79
C LYS A 645 -46.40 37.44 21.63
N PRO A 646 -47.00 37.66 22.82
CA PRO A 646 -46.64 38.78 23.68
C PRO A 646 -45.18 38.68 24.15
N GLU A 647 -44.37 39.69 23.87
CA GLU A 647 -42.93 39.71 24.16
C GLU A 647 -42.61 39.53 25.66
N ASN A 648 -43.51 39.93 26.56
CA ASN A 648 -43.37 39.74 28.01
C ASN A 648 -43.63 38.30 28.48
N LYS A 649 -43.95 37.36 27.57
CA LYS A 649 -44.19 35.95 27.87
C LYS A 649 -43.05 35.06 27.35
N GLU A 650 -41.81 35.39 27.70
CA GLU A 650 -40.59 34.70 27.24
C GLU A 650 -40.62 33.16 27.39
N ARG A 651 -41.36 32.63 28.38
CA ARG A 651 -41.62 31.19 28.56
C ARG A 651 -42.16 30.52 27.28
N LEU A 652 -42.87 31.27 26.43
CA LEU A 652 -43.39 30.77 25.16
C LEU A 652 -42.29 30.38 24.18
N PHE A 653 -41.09 30.95 24.29
CA PHE A 653 -39.95 30.49 23.48
C PHE A 653 -39.62 29.02 23.71
N TYR A 654 -39.82 28.50 24.93
CA TYR A 654 -39.54 27.11 25.26
C TYR A 654 -40.73 26.17 25.00
N THR A 655 -41.96 26.69 25.06
CA THR A 655 -43.19 25.86 25.09
C THR A 655 -44.05 25.95 23.84
N ASP A 656 -43.97 27.04 23.06
CA ASP A 656 -44.79 27.24 21.87
C ASP A 656 -44.19 26.49 20.67
N LYS A 657 -45.02 25.62 20.07
CA LYS A 657 -44.59 24.76 18.95
C LYS A 657 -44.25 25.55 17.69
N GLU A 658 -44.91 26.68 17.45
CA GLU A 658 -44.67 27.52 16.28
C GLU A 658 -43.29 28.16 16.36
N ILE A 659 -42.95 28.73 17.52
CA ILE A 659 -41.62 29.29 17.80
C ILE A 659 -40.54 28.20 17.68
N ASN A 660 -40.74 27.05 18.33
CA ASN A 660 -39.77 25.95 18.29
C ASN A 660 -39.57 25.41 16.86
N ASN A 661 -40.62 25.34 16.05
CA ASN A 661 -40.51 24.93 14.65
C ASN A 661 -39.75 25.96 13.81
N LEU A 662 -39.97 27.25 14.06
CA LEU A 662 -39.22 28.32 13.40
C LEU A 662 -37.72 28.23 13.73
N PHE A 663 -37.38 27.98 15.00
CA PHE A 663 -35.99 27.80 15.41
C PHE A 663 -35.37 26.50 14.86
N LYS A 664 -36.12 25.38 14.85
CA LYS A 664 -35.67 24.14 14.18
C LYS A 664 -35.42 24.33 12.69
N ASN A 665 -36.20 25.16 12.01
CA ASN A 665 -35.96 25.50 10.60
C ASN A 665 -34.68 26.30 10.42
N TYR A 666 -34.38 27.24 11.33
CA TYR A 666 -33.10 27.94 11.36
C TYR A 666 -31.94 26.95 11.53
N ILE A 667 -32.00 26.10 12.57
CA ILE A 667 -30.99 25.06 12.83
C ILE A 667 -30.77 24.19 11.59
N ASN A 668 -31.84 23.67 10.98
CA ASN A 668 -31.73 22.84 9.79
C ASN A 668 -31.05 23.58 8.64
N THR A 669 -31.35 24.86 8.46
CA THR A 669 -30.73 25.67 7.40
C THR A 669 -29.24 25.88 7.66
N VAL A 670 -28.85 26.14 8.91
CA VAL A 670 -27.43 26.29 9.31
C VAL A 670 -26.67 25.00 9.07
N VAL A 671 -27.09 23.87 9.66
CA VAL A 671 -26.30 22.62 9.61
C VAL A 671 -26.22 22.01 8.21
N THR A 672 -27.25 22.20 7.38
CA THR A 672 -27.26 21.70 6.00
C THR A 672 -26.69 22.70 4.99
N ARG A 673 -26.33 23.91 5.42
CA ARG A 673 -25.69 24.91 4.56
C ARG A 673 -24.37 24.37 4.05
N LYS A 674 -24.17 24.44 2.72
CA LYS A 674 -22.89 24.19 2.08
C LYS A 674 -22.02 25.44 2.15
N ASN A 675 -20.89 25.35 2.85
CA ASN A 675 -19.89 26.40 2.91
C ASN A 675 -19.40 26.74 1.49
N SER A 676 -19.49 28.01 1.12
CA SER A 676 -19.14 28.48 -0.23
C SER A 676 -17.63 28.40 -0.56
N ILE A 677 -16.77 28.20 0.44
CA ILE A 677 -15.31 28.15 0.28
C ILE A 677 -14.81 26.70 0.30
N THR A 678 -15.17 25.93 1.34
CA THR A 678 -14.70 24.54 1.48
C THR A 678 -15.51 23.57 0.60
N GLY A 679 -16.74 23.95 0.26
CA GLY A 679 -17.67 23.09 -0.49
C GLY A 679 -18.29 21.95 0.34
N ARG A 680 -18.13 21.94 1.67
CA ARG A 680 -18.76 20.95 2.56
C ARG A 680 -20.02 21.51 3.21
N PRO A 681 -21.04 20.70 3.52
CA PRO A 681 -22.08 21.12 4.46
C PRO A 681 -21.46 21.41 5.83
N TYR A 682 -22.01 22.36 6.60
CA TYR A 682 -21.51 22.66 7.95
C TYR A 682 -21.48 21.44 8.86
N SER A 683 -22.41 20.50 8.70
CA SER A 683 -22.39 19.21 9.40
C SER A 683 -21.19 18.31 9.06
N GLU A 684 -20.38 18.64 8.05
CA GLU A 684 -19.14 17.94 7.66
C GLU A 684 -17.90 18.84 7.80
N GLU A 685 -17.98 19.96 8.51
CA GLU A 685 -16.87 20.90 8.72
C GLU A 685 -16.10 20.62 10.02
N PRO A 686 -14.96 19.91 10.00
CA PRO A 686 -14.27 19.52 11.23
C PRO A 686 -13.79 20.72 12.07
N ALA A 687 -13.60 21.90 11.46
CA ALA A 687 -13.23 23.12 12.18
C ALA A 687 -14.32 23.57 13.19
N ILE A 688 -15.57 23.11 13.06
CA ILE A 688 -16.59 23.31 14.09
C ILE A 688 -16.31 22.33 15.24
N LEU A 689 -16.07 22.82 16.45
CA LEU A 689 -15.89 21.98 17.63
C LEU A 689 -17.24 21.43 18.10
N ALA A 690 -18.17 22.36 18.32
CA ALA A 690 -19.47 22.10 18.90
C ALA A 690 -20.47 23.16 18.41
N TRP A 691 -21.74 22.79 18.43
CA TRP A 691 -22.84 23.75 18.33
C TRP A 691 -23.27 24.20 19.72
N ASP A 692 -23.27 25.50 19.97
CA ASP A 692 -23.91 26.07 21.15
C ASP A 692 -25.34 26.48 20.82
N ILE A 693 -26.32 25.76 21.38
CA ILE A 693 -27.73 25.93 21.02
C ILE A 693 -28.22 27.33 21.39
N ALA A 694 -27.83 27.87 22.54
CA ALA A 694 -28.32 29.16 23.02
C ALA A 694 -27.32 29.79 24.00
N ASN A 695 -27.08 31.08 23.82
CA ASN A 695 -26.33 31.89 24.78
C ASN A 695 -27.17 32.17 26.03
N GLU A 696 -26.68 31.78 27.20
CA GLU A 696 -27.24 32.09 28.53
C GLU A 696 -28.76 31.89 28.69
N PRO A 697 -29.34 30.75 28.26
CA PRO A 697 -30.77 30.55 28.35
C PRO A 697 -31.21 30.45 29.82
N ARG A 698 -32.25 31.20 30.20
CA ARG A 698 -32.78 31.24 31.57
C ARG A 698 -34.17 30.64 31.68
N ALA A 699 -34.36 29.77 32.69
CA ALA A 699 -35.69 29.28 33.04
C ALA A 699 -36.54 30.43 33.64
N VAL A 700 -37.69 30.70 33.03
CA VAL A 700 -38.60 31.76 33.51
C VAL A 700 -39.33 31.29 34.78
N ASN A 701 -39.26 32.09 35.85
CA ASN A 701 -39.90 31.85 37.16
C ASN A 701 -39.46 30.56 37.89
N GLY A 702 -38.25 30.04 37.61
CA GLY A 702 -37.71 28.86 38.29
C GLY A 702 -38.32 27.51 37.86
N ASN A 703 -39.17 27.48 36.83
CA ASN A 703 -39.70 26.22 36.29
C ASN A 703 -38.68 25.54 35.37
N ASN A 704 -37.75 24.78 35.95
CA ASN A 704 -36.69 24.09 35.22
C ASN A 704 -37.21 23.01 34.26
N GLN A 705 -38.41 22.45 34.49
CA GLN A 705 -38.86 21.27 33.74
C GLN A 705 -39.12 21.57 32.26
N GLU A 706 -39.77 22.68 31.94
CA GLU A 706 -40.10 23.01 30.54
C GLU A 706 -38.88 23.41 29.74
N PHE A 707 -37.94 24.12 30.37
CA PHE A 707 -36.66 24.45 29.78
C PHE A 707 -35.85 23.19 29.45
N ILE A 708 -35.77 22.22 30.37
CA ILE A 708 -35.09 20.95 30.14
C ILE A 708 -35.76 20.13 29.02
N LEU A 709 -37.10 20.11 28.98
CA LEU A 709 -37.83 19.43 27.90
C LEU A 709 -37.58 20.07 26.53
N TRP A 710 -37.55 21.41 26.47
CA TRP A 710 -37.19 22.14 25.26
C TRP A 710 -35.76 21.85 24.82
N ALA A 711 -34.79 21.96 25.75
CA ALA A 711 -33.39 21.67 25.48
C ALA A 711 -33.20 20.25 24.94
N LYS A 712 -33.92 19.27 25.51
CA LYS A 712 -33.90 17.87 25.05
C LYS A 712 -34.48 17.72 23.64
N ASP A 713 -35.58 18.40 23.33
CA ASP A 713 -36.20 18.36 22.00
C ASP A 713 -35.32 19.02 20.93
N ILE A 714 -34.74 20.19 21.22
CA ILE A 714 -33.89 20.92 20.29
C ILE A 714 -32.54 20.21 20.08
N SER A 715 -31.85 19.80 21.15
CA SER A 715 -30.57 19.07 21.01
C SER A 715 -30.74 17.75 20.28
N LYS A 716 -31.82 16.99 20.54
CA LYS A 716 -32.13 15.76 19.80
C LYS A 716 -32.42 16.04 18.33
N TYR A 717 -33.15 17.13 18.03
CA TYR A 717 -33.39 17.55 16.65
C TYR A 717 -32.08 17.90 15.93
N LEU A 718 -31.22 18.70 16.56
CA LEU A 718 -29.91 19.06 16.03
C LEU A 718 -29.05 17.82 15.75
N LYS A 719 -28.94 16.90 16.73
CA LYS A 719 -28.20 15.64 16.54
C LYS A 719 -28.75 14.82 15.37
N SER A 720 -30.06 14.82 15.14
CA SER A 720 -30.67 14.13 13.99
C SER A 720 -30.29 14.71 12.61
N ARG A 721 -29.76 15.94 12.57
CA ARG A 721 -29.27 16.62 11.36
C ARG A 721 -27.76 16.60 11.23
N ASP A 722 -27.06 16.54 12.37
CA ASP A 722 -25.61 16.53 12.46
C ASP A 722 -25.15 15.54 13.53
N ASN A 723 -24.58 14.41 13.08
CA ASN A 723 -24.03 13.38 13.94
C ASN A 723 -22.51 13.50 14.14
N ASN A 724 -21.86 14.49 13.53
CA ASN A 724 -20.40 14.65 13.57
C ASN A 724 -19.95 15.60 14.68
N HIS A 725 -20.70 16.67 14.94
CA HIS A 725 -20.31 17.69 15.92
C HIS A 725 -20.85 17.43 17.33
N LEU A 726 -20.12 17.96 18.32
CA LEU A 726 -20.55 18.01 19.70
C LEU A 726 -21.67 19.06 19.86
N ILE A 727 -22.52 18.88 20.87
CA ILE A 727 -23.58 19.83 21.21
C ILE A 727 -23.36 20.33 22.64
N MET A 728 -23.45 21.64 22.81
CA MET A 728 -23.49 22.29 24.13
C MET A 728 -24.66 23.26 24.22
N ILE A 729 -24.96 23.69 25.45
CA ILE A 729 -25.90 24.76 25.75
C ILE A 729 -25.20 25.69 26.71
N GLY A 730 -24.95 26.94 26.31
CA GLY A 730 -24.21 27.97 27.04
C GLY A 730 -24.91 28.48 28.30
N VAL A 731 -25.22 27.59 29.24
CA VAL A 731 -25.80 27.94 30.54
C VAL A 731 -24.76 28.57 31.45
N GLU A 732 -25.22 29.52 32.27
CA GLU A 732 -24.39 30.20 33.27
C GLU A 732 -23.96 29.24 34.40
N LYS A 733 -24.80 28.26 34.76
CA LYS A 733 -24.49 27.23 35.75
C LYS A 733 -25.36 25.98 35.59
N ASN A 734 -24.86 24.86 36.12
CA ASN A 734 -25.58 23.60 36.23
C ASN A 734 -26.17 23.43 37.63
N ASP A 735 -27.38 22.87 37.70
CA ASP A 735 -28.00 22.48 38.96
C ASP A 735 -27.40 21.17 39.52
N PRO A 736 -27.61 20.82 40.80
CA PRO A 736 -27.04 19.61 41.41
C PRO A 736 -27.46 18.27 40.76
N THR A 737 -28.51 18.27 39.95
CA THR A 737 -28.93 17.10 39.16
C THR A 737 -28.32 17.05 37.76
N GLY A 738 -27.55 18.07 37.38
CA GLY A 738 -26.88 18.20 36.10
C GLY A 738 -27.64 19.05 35.07
N GLY A 739 -28.88 19.47 35.36
CA GLY A 739 -29.70 20.28 34.46
C GLY A 739 -29.65 19.82 32.99
N VAL A 740 -29.33 20.76 32.09
CA VAL A 740 -29.19 20.46 30.66
C VAL A 740 -28.00 19.59 30.33
N CYS A 741 -26.93 19.59 31.14
CA CYS A 741 -25.77 18.74 30.88
C CYS A 741 -26.11 17.24 31.01
N ALA A 742 -27.08 16.89 31.85
CA ALA A 742 -27.54 15.50 31.99
C ALA A 742 -28.32 14.97 30.76
N ILE A 743 -28.66 15.82 29.79
CA ILE A 743 -29.37 15.42 28.57
C ILE A 743 -28.43 14.60 27.67
N GLU A 744 -28.85 13.40 27.26
CA GLU A 744 -28.04 12.47 26.43
C GLU A 744 -27.48 13.11 25.15
N SER A 745 -28.27 13.95 24.46
CA SER A 745 -27.88 14.65 23.23
C SER A 745 -27.03 15.90 23.44
N VAL A 746 -26.67 16.25 24.68
CA VAL A 746 -25.72 17.33 25.00
C VAL A 746 -24.39 16.66 25.36
N ASP A 747 -23.32 16.98 24.64
CA ASP A 747 -22.04 16.29 24.76
C ASP A 747 -21.06 16.98 25.72
N ILE A 748 -21.26 18.28 26.00
CA ILE A 748 -20.38 19.13 26.82
C ILE A 748 -21.22 19.90 27.85
N CYS A 749 -20.82 19.85 29.13
CA CYS A 749 -21.33 20.75 30.16
C CYS A 749 -20.76 22.16 29.98
N SER A 750 -21.59 23.19 30.16
CA SER A 750 -21.16 24.60 30.09
C SER A 750 -21.23 25.26 31.46
N LEU A 751 -20.38 26.26 31.68
CA LEU A 751 -20.34 27.18 32.81
C LEU A 751 -19.94 28.56 32.32
N HIS A 752 -20.61 29.63 32.74
CA HIS A 752 -20.10 31.00 32.55
C HIS A 752 -19.68 31.56 33.91
N LEU A 753 -18.52 32.20 33.98
CA LEU A 753 -17.97 32.76 35.21
C LEU A 753 -17.67 34.26 35.02
N TYR A 754 -18.55 35.08 35.55
CA TYR A 754 -18.31 36.51 35.72
C TYR A 754 -18.02 36.81 37.19
N LEU A 755 -16.97 37.58 37.48
CA LEU A 755 -16.60 37.90 38.87
C LEU A 755 -17.38 39.10 39.44
N SER A 756 -17.94 39.93 38.57
CA SER A 756 -18.84 41.01 38.95
C SER A 756 -19.93 41.26 37.92
N HIS A 757 -20.99 41.93 38.35
CA HIS A 757 -22.08 42.38 37.51
C HIS A 757 -22.62 43.71 38.05
N ASP A 758 -22.83 44.70 37.17
CA ASP A 758 -23.36 46.03 37.52
C ASP A 758 -22.67 46.71 38.73
N GLY A 759 -21.33 46.67 38.80
CA GLY A 759 -20.59 47.33 39.89
C GLY A 759 -20.52 46.55 41.20
N LYS A 760 -20.91 45.27 41.23
CA LYS A 760 -20.93 44.44 42.43
C LYS A 760 -20.21 43.12 42.24
N GLU A 761 -19.38 42.77 43.22
CA GLU A 761 -18.75 41.46 43.33
C GLU A 761 -19.86 40.39 43.46
N LEU A 762 -19.75 39.32 42.66
CA LEU A 762 -20.69 38.19 42.71
C LEU A 762 -20.28 37.13 43.75
N TYR A 763 -19.07 37.24 44.28
CA TYR A 763 -18.45 36.34 45.26
C TYR A 763 -17.76 37.18 46.33
N ASP A 764 -17.68 36.66 47.55
CA ASP A 764 -17.07 37.34 48.70
C ASP A 764 -15.52 37.31 48.65
N ASP A 765 -14.93 36.22 48.12
CA ASP A 765 -13.49 36.07 47.95
C ASP A 765 -13.09 35.04 46.87
N LEU A 766 -11.79 34.89 46.63
CA LEU A 766 -11.24 33.92 45.66
C LEU A 766 -11.49 32.44 46.03
N GLY A 767 -11.74 32.15 47.31
CA GLY A 767 -12.07 30.81 47.80
C GLY A 767 -13.50 30.42 47.41
N GLU A 768 -14.46 31.33 47.50
CA GLU A 768 -15.83 31.08 47.06
C GLU A 768 -15.92 30.81 45.55
N ILE A 769 -15.12 31.51 44.74
CA ILE A 769 -15.01 31.23 43.30
C ILE A 769 -14.53 29.80 43.08
N LYS A 770 -13.49 29.38 43.81
CA LYS A 770 -12.96 28.03 43.72
C LYS A 770 -14.01 26.99 44.11
N ASP A 771 -14.67 27.17 45.26
CA ASP A 771 -15.71 26.24 45.72
C ASP A 771 -16.88 26.15 44.74
N PHE A 772 -17.29 27.27 44.14
CA PHE A 772 -18.32 27.29 43.11
C PHE A 772 -17.88 26.52 41.86
N THR A 773 -16.68 26.77 41.34
CA THR A 773 -16.16 26.07 40.15
C THR A 773 -15.99 24.57 40.42
N ASP A 774 -15.39 24.18 41.55
CA ASP A 774 -15.25 22.77 41.94
C ASP A 774 -16.61 22.07 42.01
N SER A 775 -17.64 22.74 42.52
CA SER A 775 -19.00 22.17 42.54
C SER A 775 -19.56 21.88 41.14
N GLN A 776 -19.27 22.74 40.16
CA GLN A 776 -19.71 22.56 38.78
C GLN A 776 -18.94 21.44 38.08
N LEU A 777 -17.64 21.35 38.36
CA LEU A 777 -16.78 20.27 37.88
C LEU A 777 -17.21 18.91 38.44
N ASP A 778 -17.55 18.83 39.72
CA ASP A 778 -18.02 17.59 40.36
C ASP A 778 -19.35 17.11 39.75
N ILE A 779 -20.25 18.03 39.39
CA ILE A 779 -21.47 17.71 38.66
C ILE A 779 -21.14 17.08 37.31
N ALA A 780 -20.22 17.69 36.53
CA ALA A 780 -19.83 17.17 35.22
C ALA A 780 -19.16 15.79 35.30
N LYS A 781 -18.23 15.62 36.26
CA LYS A 781 -17.56 14.33 36.53
C LYS A 781 -18.56 13.24 36.90
N LYS A 782 -19.56 13.56 37.72
CA LYS A 782 -20.63 12.62 38.10
C LYS A 782 -21.49 12.19 36.91
N ILE A 783 -21.69 13.07 35.93
CA ILE A 783 -22.41 12.77 34.69
C ILE A 783 -21.51 12.02 33.70
N GLY A 784 -20.19 12.18 33.80
CA GLY A 784 -19.21 11.57 32.90
C GLY A 784 -19.05 12.34 31.59
N LYS A 785 -19.21 13.67 31.62
CA LYS A 785 -19.10 14.55 30.45
C LYS A 785 -18.06 15.64 30.67
N PRO A 786 -17.40 16.10 29.60
CA PRO A 786 -16.47 17.21 29.68
C PRO A 786 -17.19 18.50 30.06
N ILE A 787 -16.47 19.39 30.76
CA ILE A 787 -16.95 20.73 31.12
C ILE A 787 -16.05 21.81 30.55
N ILE A 788 -16.65 22.78 29.87
CA ILE A 788 -15.99 23.98 29.37
C ILE A 788 -16.54 25.20 30.11
N VAL A 789 -15.65 26.10 30.50
CA VAL A 789 -16.03 27.46 30.90
C VAL A 789 -16.28 28.27 29.63
N GLY A 790 -17.54 28.34 29.20
CA GLY A 790 -17.97 28.93 27.93
C GLY A 790 -17.75 30.44 27.85
N GLU A 791 -17.75 31.12 28.99
CA GLU A 791 -17.40 32.53 29.14
C GLU A 791 -16.71 32.73 30.49
N VAL A 792 -15.59 33.44 30.52
CA VAL A 792 -14.98 33.94 31.74
C VAL A 792 -14.57 35.39 31.57
N GLY A 793 -14.99 36.26 32.49
CA GLY A 793 -14.77 37.70 32.40
C GLY A 793 -14.56 38.38 33.75
N VAL A 794 -13.67 39.39 33.76
CA VAL A 794 -13.41 40.27 34.91
C VAL A 794 -13.55 41.72 34.50
N SER A 795 -14.23 42.53 35.31
CA SER A 795 -14.45 43.95 35.01
C SER A 795 -13.13 44.73 35.13
N LYS A 796 -12.82 45.55 34.12
CA LYS A 796 -11.67 46.47 34.00
C LYS A 796 -11.85 47.74 34.83
N SER A 797 -13.10 48.11 35.13
CA SER A 797 -13.45 49.36 35.81
C SER A 797 -13.63 49.21 37.32
N GLU A 798 -13.68 47.97 37.80
CA GLU A 798 -13.95 47.64 39.20
C GLU A 798 -12.71 46.99 39.82
N ASN A 799 -12.31 47.46 41.01
CA ASN A 799 -11.19 46.89 41.75
C ASN A 799 -11.66 45.69 42.59
N ILE A 800 -12.15 44.64 41.89
CA ILE A 800 -12.69 43.42 42.48
C ILE A 800 -11.60 42.78 43.36
N PHE A 801 -11.92 42.44 44.60
CA PHE A 801 -11.00 41.87 45.60
C PHE A 801 -9.71 42.67 45.83
N LYS A 802 -9.65 43.95 45.41
CA LYS A 802 -8.44 44.79 45.43
C LYS A 802 -7.27 44.23 44.61
N GLN A 803 -7.55 43.44 43.57
CA GLN A 803 -6.53 42.85 42.69
C GLN A 803 -6.62 43.46 41.29
N ASP A 804 -5.52 43.38 40.53
CA ASP A 804 -5.52 43.75 39.13
C ASP A 804 -6.41 42.76 38.34
N SER A 805 -7.27 43.29 37.47
CA SER A 805 -8.23 42.48 36.72
C SER A 805 -7.54 41.49 35.76
N LEU A 806 -6.30 41.78 35.32
CA LEU A 806 -5.48 40.85 34.53
C LEU A 806 -4.97 39.68 35.40
N ASP A 807 -4.54 39.97 36.62
CA ASP A 807 -4.13 38.93 37.58
C ASP A 807 -5.31 38.03 37.95
N LEU A 808 -6.52 38.59 38.06
CA LEU A 808 -7.75 37.83 38.35
C LEU A 808 -8.16 36.91 37.20
N ILE A 809 -8.09 37.37 35.94
CA ILE A 809 -8.40 36.50 34.80
C ILE A 809 -7.32 35.40 34.65
N ILE A 810 -6.05 35.71 34.92
CA ILE A 810 -4.97 34.71 34.98
C ILE A 810 -5.29 33.68 36.06
N TYR A 811 -5.60 34.12 37.29
CA TYR A 811 -6.01 33.23 38.39
C TYR A 811 -7.17 32.31 38.01
N ALA A 812 -8.24 32.85 37.42
CA ALA A 812 -9.39 32.06 37.02
C ALA A 812 -9.02 31.01 35.94
N THR A 813 -8.25 31.40 34.93
CA THR A 813 -7.83 30.46 33.88
C THR A 813 -6.84 29.40 34.38
N ASP A 814 -5.93 29.75 35.29
CA ASP A 814 -5.02 28.80 35.94
C ASP A 814 -5.77 27.82 36.85
N LEU A 815 -6.83 28.28 37.53
CA LEU A 815 -7.71 27.40 38.30
C LEU A 815 -8.34 26.33 37.40
N PHE A 816 -8.82 26.70 36.21
CA PHE A 816 -9.40 25.74 35.26
C PHE A 816 -8.36 24.73 34.77
N ARG A 817 -7.14 25.17 34.45
CA ARG A 817 -6.03 24.29 34.06
C ARG A 817 -5.64 23.33 35.19
N GLY A 818 -5.58 23.82 36.43
CA GLY A 818 -5.18 23.05 37.61
C GLY A 818 -6.24 22.06 38.11
N SER A 819 -7.52 22.36 37.88
CA SER A 819 -8.65 21.55 38.36
C SER A 819 -9.17 20.51 37.37
N ASN A 820 -8.50 20.25 36.24
CA ASN A 820 -8.95 19.33 35.17
C ASN A 820 -10.27 19.77 34.49
N TYR A 821 -10.50 21.07 34.29
CA TYR A 821 -11.51 21.50 33.33
C TYR A 821 -11.07 21.14 31.91
N ASN A 822 -12.02 20.89 31.02
CA ASN A 822 -11.70 20.51 29.64
C ASN A 822 -11.47 21.72 28.75
N GLY A 823 -11.75 22.94 29.19
CA GLY A 823 -11.44 24.15 28.43
C GLY A 823 -12.04 25.41 29.04
N TYR A 824 -11.61 26.57 28.54
CA TYR A 824 -12.14 27.87 28.90
C TYR A 824 -12.09 28.84 27.72
N LEU A 825 -13.05 29.75 27.67
CA LEU A 825 -13.16 30.78 26.63
C LEU A 825 -13.33 32.15 27.30
N ILE A 826 -12.38 33.04 27.07
CA ILE A 826 -12.37 34.37 27.69
C ILE A 826 -13.41 35.27 27.01
N TRP A 827 -14.23 35.95 27.81
CA TRP A 827 -15.11 37.01 27.34
C TRP A 827 -14.37 38.35 27.44
N ASN A 828 -14.09 39.05 26.34
CA ASN A 828 -14.29 38.72 24.92
C ASN A 828 -13.10 39.22 24.06
N TRP A 829 -13.14 38.99 22.74
CA TRP A 829 -12.24 39.58 21.75
C TRP A 829 -13.05 40.31 20.67
N GLY A 830 -12.85 41.63 20.56
CA GLY A 830 -13.52 42.50 19.57
C GLY A 830 -12.54 43.43 18.85
N LEU A 831 -12.93 43.95 17.67
CA LEU A 831 -12.06 44.86 16.90
C LEU A 831 -12.03 46.28 17.48
N PHE A 832 -13.05 46.67 18.23
CA PHE A 832 -13.13 47.94 18.96
C PHE A 832 -13.15 47.66 20.46
N ALA A 833 -12.69 48.63 21.27
CA ALA A 833 -12.85 48.56 22.70
C ALA A 833 -14.34 48.47 23.04
N ASP A 834 -14.73 47.40 23.72
CA ASP A 834 -16.10 47.19 24.19
C ASP A 834 -16.07 46.67 25.63
N ASP A 835 -17.19 46.94 26.31
CA ASP A 835 -17.59 46.60 27.68
C ASP A 835 -16.49 46.66 28.76
N SER A 836 -16.89 46.40 30.00
CA SER A 836 -15.94 46.34 31.11
C SER A 836 -15.05 45.10 31.05
N PHE A 837 -15.21 44.15 30.12
CA PHE A 837 -14.61 42.80 30.21
C PHE A 837 -13.70 42.43 29.02
N GLY A 838 -13.83 43.09 27.86
CA GLY A 838 -13.20 42.69 26.59
C GLY A 838 -11.72 43.00 26.34
N PHE A 839 -11.11 42.20 25.45
CA PHE A 839 -9.79 42.36 24.82
C PHE A 839 -9.95 42.88 23.38
N SER A 840 -8.99 43.66 22.88
CA SER A 840 -9.04 44.21 21.52
C SER A 840 -7.67 44.39 20.87
N VAL A 841 -7.65 44.80 19.59
CA VAL A 841 -6.42 45.05 18.82
C VAL A 841 -5.76 46.34 19.32
N ASP A 842 -4.43 46.33 19.50
CA ASP A 842 -3.61 47.50 19.89
C ASP A 842 -3.97 48.75 19.08
N GLY A 843 -4.40 49.84 19.75
CA GLY A 843 -4.43 51.16 19.12
C GLY A 843 -5.58 52.12 19.45
N TYR A 844 -6.57 51.76 20.27
CA TYR A 844 -7.58 52.72 20.73
C TYR A 844 -7.49 52.92 22.24
N GLY A 845 -6.53 53.76 22.64
CA GLY A 845 -6.33 54.18 24.01
C GLY A 845 -7.45 55.09 24.49
N GLU A 846 -8.31 54.56 25.33
CA GLU A 846 -8.72 55.21 26.57
C GLU A 846 -8.54 54.18 27.71
N ASN A 847 -8.19 54.64 28.90
CA ASN A 847 -7.69 53.83 30.04
C ASN A 847 -8.33 52.43 30.18
N GLY A 848 -7.52 51.37 30.12
CA GLY A 848 -7.86 50.04 30.63
C GLY A 848 -8.15 48.92 29.61
N SER A 849 -7.93 49.08 28.30
CA SER A 849 -8.17 47.99 27.33
C SER A 849 -7.04 46.94 27.32
N TYR A 850 -7.39 45.66 27.49
CA TYR A 850 -6.46 44.54 27.27
C TYR A 850 -6.15 44.32 25.79
N ASN A 851 -4.91 43.95 25.48
CA ASN A 851 -4.44 43.74 24.11
C ASN A 851 -4.03 42.29 23.82
N ILE A 852 -3.47 42.07 22.62
CA ILE A 852 -3.02 40.73 22.19
C ILE A 852 -1.85 40.20 23.03
N ASP A 853 -1.01 41.06 23.60
CA ASP A 853 0.12 40.65 24.43
C ASP A 853 -0.35 40.24 25.84
N ASP A 854 -1.37 40.90 26.39
CA ASP A 854 -2.08 40.45 27.60
C ASP A 854 -2.73 39.09 27.37
N LEU A 855 -3.39 38.91 26.21
CA LEU A 855 -3.96 37.61 25.84
C LEU A 855 -2.89 36.53 25.70
N LYS A 856 -1.73 36.83 25.11
CA LYS A 856 -0.59 35.90 25.04
C LYS A 856 -0.06 35.54 26.42
N LEU A 857 -0.08 36.47 27.38
CA LEU A 857 0.32 36.20 28.75
C LEU A 857 -0.64 35.19 29.39
N ILE A 858 -1.96 35.38 29.19
CA ILE A 858 -2.98 34.45 29.67
C ILE A 858 -2.85 33.10 28.96
N MET A 859 -2.54 33.03 27.67
CA MET A 859 -2.49 31.75 26.95
C MET A 859 -1.21 30.92 27.20
N LYS A 860 -0.17 31.52 27.79
CA LYS A 860 1.04 30.81 28.25
C LYS A 860 0.76 29.96 29.48
#